data_AF-A0A6A5A6J9-F1
#
_entry.id   AF-A0A6A5A6J9-F1
#
_cell.length_a   1.000
_cell.length_b   1.000
_cell.length_c   1.000
_cell.angle_alpha   90.00
_cell.angle_beta   90.00
_cell.angle_gamma   90.00
#
_symmetry.space_group_name_H-M   'P 1'
#
loop_
_entity.id
_entity.type
_entity.pdbx_description
1 polymer ?
#
loop_
_entity_poly.entity_id
_entity_poly.type
_entity_poly.pdbx_seq_one_letter_code
_entity_poly.pdbx_strand_id
1 'polypeptide(L)'
;MIAPMPAPATPRRATPVESEKTGCSTYERLLTVAGVGYLGLTLSASVYFVVLAQPSLTNNLYWAHYNTTGTESCLIDIANVKLSTTGHGNLNLSAQDATMRKNYANAAHAQPTFQPGYARRVLFTELNTVHQAILSIRSSPNQWWFDAQYCWVDFKQTWDVAHTAARSLRCRQRYQDNGASYIEGLLRNIDWLNFIAANGDEWDVVVAPELQRTPAGTQWLADRPSASLALTVDAEVAFWLSWNITRYDLQWQNKRVIAITESILVENALAIQTSVPLKAISPSRASWTSAVLYWNFINDLWMPYFYNVSLVRGAPNHLDVARMPIASMFGLEDANGTFSQQTGVYYTRLGPFGSVDALYVPLPPLLLTLYTAFESRLYQLLTSTQAFRKAMDATVGFVFAPLPPAFTTDPNVAYFGGNPLCMTNGPTPSPQSQFSFDDVCASQSQLMLTASNHALLFALVVSGASQLGSICDFQSSIGCVQALSQAQTVLFDFSSQLMDLHAAASQATNDAPPIELFQYAKNTTDNSWLMLHQPLLTSDVNWSFFGWLALFDWIQGTREVIRFEGDVTTLVLISEMSAPVVLATGNDNQSNGVIIYYMLLYTTIASAFVGIGAIVYTIVHGFRISGRNLFLFNRVAGSVWIGRPLLLVRALVASIVLGTCQIQLLPDGGYSKFTAAPRSIWSSMVVAGEATWVSYVIGDVLLVSMRTSSTKIIAPIASTLAWLTIVILDYEYPVTLTGQLDRQCTADNTYSKLNCHSGVVQVGSSQRVAMVLAVQVSAMAVAALVGIGITSTQRRRVDQGAHTMRPSLVLHGAAEAFLHRHHTAGVFWHLDDAALLFCGLVTLAWHDRSYSFDIKRWVVLDAKHNVRTHERTALSFENHCRVMPAWGGKIAPGNDAVGPIISQQPRRRIVALGVVYMLLTAVGSLSYISVSTVNFANDFYWATFNMTGHHVAIADWFNENVMLSRNLSAFRLDEPRWSSMDTDFSGPTLQVRSSPWLAPRLQFEALTGVLPAIQGLRQSNPCLGPWIMTQYCWVDFGRQWPM
;
A
#
# COMPACT_ATOMS: atom_id res chain seq x y z
N MET A 1 91.38 -46.72 32.70
CA MET A 1 91.91 -45.37 32.92
C MET A 1 91.14 -44.38 32.05
N ILE A 2 90.15 -43.66 32.59
CA ILE A 2 89.62 -42.40 32.03
C ILE A 2 89.16 -41.55 33.23
N ALA A 3 89.58 -40.28 33.25
CA ALA A 3 89.51 -39.33 34.37
C ALA A 3 88.27 -38.40 34.31
N PRO A 4 87.91 -37.69 35.40
CA PRO A 4 86.62 -37.00 35.56
C PRO A 4 86.64 -35.47 35.29
N MET A 5 85.44 -34.94 35.02
CA MET A 5 85.09 -33.54 34.71
C MET A 5 85.24 -32.55 35.90
N PRO A 6 85.45 -31.24 35.64
CA PRO A 6 85.34 -30.18 36.64
C PRO A 6 83.94 -29.53 36.74
N ALA A 7 83.67 -28.95 37.91
CA ALA A 7 82.38 -28.49 38.46
C ALA A 7 81.83 -27.16 37.89
N PRO A 8 80.51 -26.89 38.04
CA PRO A 8 79.87 -25.63 37.61
C PRO A 8 79.99 -24.50 38.65
N ALA A 9 80.11 -23.27 38.13
CA ALA A 9 80.22 -22.02 38.89
C ALA A 9 78.87 -21.56 39.48
N THR A 10 78.94 -20.95 40.66
CA THR A 10 77.82 -20.38 41.43
C THR A 10 77.32 -19.04 40.85
N PRO A 11 75.99 -18.77 40.84
CA PRO A 11 75.45 -17.49 40.42
C PRO A 11 75.51 -16.42 41.53
N ARG A 12 75.94 -15.21 41.17
CA ARG A 12 75.93 -14.02 42.03
C ARG A 12 74.50 -13.59 42.36
N ARG A 13 74.26 -13.34 43.65
CA ARG A 13 73.05 -12.78 44.26
C ARG A 13 72.89 -11.32 43.81
N ALA A 14 71.81 -11.00 43.08
CA ALA A 14 71.41 -9.63 42.79
C ALA A 14 70.74 -9.02 44.03
N THR A 15 71.12 -7.80 44.38
CA THR A 15 70.53 -6.97 45.44
C THR A 15 69.10 -6.56 45.08
N PRO A 16 68.15 -6.56 46.03
CA PRO A 16 66.78 -6.13 45.77
C PRO A 16 66.74 -4.59 45.65
N VAL A 17 66.27 -4.09 44.51
CA VAL A 17 65.91 -2.67 44.35
C VAL A 17 64.56 -2.49 45.05
N GLU A 18 64.52 -1.57 46.02
CA GLU A 18 63.30 -1.16 46.71
C GLU A 18 62.22 -0.72 45.72
N SER A 19 61.04 -1.32 45.85
CA SER A 19 59.86 -0.95 45.08
C SER A 19 59.36 0.43 45.51
N GLU A 20 59.72 1.47 44.77
CA GLU A 20 59.01 2.75 44.83
C GLU A 20 57.55 2.52 44.37
N LYS A 21 56.64 2.48 45.35
CA LYS A 21 55.19 2.55 45.12
C LYS A 21 54.85 3.94 44.58
N THR A 22 55.04 4.20 43.29
CA THR A 22 54.46 5.38 42.63
C THR A 22 52.94 5.22 42.65
N GLY A 23 52.27 5.93 43.55
CA GLY A 23 50.81 5.99 43.62
C GLY A 23 50.23 6.45 42.28
N CYS A 24 49.33 5.67 41.71
CA CYS A 24 48.52 6.10 40.57
C CYS A 24 47.71 7.33 41.02
N SER A 25 47.81 8.43 40.25
CA SER A 25 47.16 9.69 40.57
C SER A 25 45.64 9.50 40.70
N THR A 26 45.00 10.16 41.67
CA THR A 26 43.54 10.17 41.84
C THR A 26 42.81 10.56 40.55
N TYR A 27 43.43 11.42 39.73
CA TYR A 27 42.94 11.81 38.40
C TYR A 27 42.87 10.65 37.41
N GLU A 28 43.89 9.78 37.36
CA GLU A 28 43.90 8.63 36.45
C GLU A 28 42.84 7.60 36.83
N ARG A 29 42.65 7.37 38.14
CA ARG A 29 41.56 6.50 38.63
C ARG A 29 40.19 7.04 38.28
N LEU A 30 39.95 8.34 38.49
CA LEU A 30 38.70 9.03 38.09
C LEU A 30 38.46 8.90 36.58
N LEU A 31 39.51 9.06 35.78
CA LEU A 31 39.42 8.95 34.33
C LEU A 31 39.14 7.51 33.86
N THR A 32 39.70 6.50 34.55
CA THR A 32 39.40 5.08 34.29
C THR A 32 37.97 4.73 34.70
N VAL A 33 37.47 5.26 35.83
CA VAL A 33 36.05 5.11 36.23
C VAL A 33 35.13 5.76 35.20
N ALA A 34 35.45 6.98 34.73
CA ALA A 34 34.70 7.64 33.68
C ALA A 34 34.73 6.85 32.35
N GLY A 35 35.87 6.25 32.00
CA GLY A 35 36.01 5.39 30.82
C GLY A 35 35.20 4.09 30.92
N VAL A 36 35.14 3.47 32.10
CA VAL A 36 34.27 2.31 32.37
C VAL A 36 32.80 2.73 32.30
N GLY A 37 32.43 3.90 32.83
CA GLY A 37 31.09 4.47 32.70
C GLY A 37 30.70 4.72 31.24
N TYR A 38 31.62 5.24 30.42
CA TYR A 38 31.44 5.39 28.98
C TYR A 38 31.23 4.05 28.27
N LEU A 39 32.01 3.02 28.61
CA LEU A 39 31.81 1.66 28.08
C LEU A 39 30.43 1.11 28.44
N GLY A 40 30.01 1.26 29.70
CA GLY A 40 28.64 0.89 30.11
C GLY A 40 27.58 1.60 29.26
N LEU A 41 27.69 2.92 29.14
CA LEU A 41 26.72 3.73 28.39
C LEU A 41 26.70 3.39 26.90
N THR A 42 27.86 3.23 26.23
CA THR A 42 27.90 2.92 24.81
C THR A 42 27.38 1.51 24.51
N LEU A 43 27.61 0.53 25.39
CA LEU A 43 27.06 -0.81 25.24
C LEU A 43 25.56 -0.82 25.48
N SER A 44 25.08 -0.13 26.51
CA SER A 44 23.64 0.06 26.76
C SER A 44 22.95 0.77 25.60
N ALA A 45 23.56 1.81 25.03
CA ALA A 45 23.06 2.50 23.85
C ALA A 45 23.01 1.58 22.61
N SER A 46 24.02 0.73 22.42
CA SER A 46 24.06 -0.24 21.32
C SER A 46 22.96 -1.30 21.41
N VAL A 47 22.65 -1.76 22.63
CA VAL A 47 21.50 -2.65 22.90
C VAL A 47 20.19 -1.92 22.70
N TYR A 48 20.08 -0.70 23.23
CA TYR A 48 18.88 0.14 23.10
C TYR A 48 18.57 0.48 21.64
N PHE A 49 19.57 0.70 20.79
CA PHE A 49 19.37 0.88 19.35
C PHE A 49 18.73 -0.34 18.68
N VAL A 50 19.13 -1.56 19.05
CA VAL A 50 18.50 -2.77 18.49
C VAL A 50 17.03 -2.83 18.88
N VAL A 51 16.71 -2.45 20.13
CA VAL A 51 15.31 -2.34 20.60
C VAL A 51 14.54 -1.26 19.84
N LEU A 52 15.16 -0.11 19.55
CA LEU A 52 14.54 0.98 18.79
C LEU A 52 14.33 0.64 17.31
N ALA A 53 15.26 -0.09 16.70
CA ALA A 53 15.20 -0.45 15.28
C ALA A 53 14.27 -1.66 15.02
N GLN A 54 14.06 -2.52 16.02
CA GLN A 54 13.27 -3.75 15.88
C GLN A 54 11.87 -3.52 15.30
N PRO A 55 11.05 -2.55 15.78
CA PRO A 55 9.71 -2.31 15.23
C PRO A 55 9.70 -1.89 13.76
N SER A 56 10.75 -1.22 13.29
CA SER A 56 10.88 -0.85 11.86
C SER A 56 11.34 -2.01 11.00
N LEU A 57 12.00 -3.03 11.55
CA LEU A 57 12.53 -4.15 10.77
C LEU A 57 11.56 -5.35 10.67
N THR A 58 10.37 -5.25 11.26
CA THR A 58 9.35 -6.30 11.19
C THR A 58 8.66 -6.40 9.83
N ASN A 59 8.86 -5.44 8.93
CA ASN A 59 8.24 -5.37 7.60
C ASN A 59 9.19 -4.74 6.57
N ASN A 60 8.89 -4.95 5.29
CA ASN A 60 9.69 -4.43 4.16
C ASN A 60 9.51 -2.93 3.89
N LEU A 61 8.48 -2.31 4.47
CA LEU A 61 8.23 -0.86 4.36
C LEU A 61 9.09 -0.03 5.32
N TYR A 62 9.81 -0.69 6.23
CA TYR A 62 10.52 -0.08 7.35
C TYR A 62 9.64 0.77 8.28
N TRP A 63 8.32 0.54 8.22
CA TRP A 63 7.32 1.30 8.98
C TRP A 63 7.18 0.69 10.38
N ALA A 64 7.55 1.46 11.40
CA ALA A 64 7.44 1.01 12.79
C ALA A 64 6.00 0.56 13.13
N HIS A 65 5.87 -0.63 13.72
CA HIS A 65 4.60 -1.22 14.18
C HIS A 65 3.55 -1.47 13.09
N TYR A 66 3.93 -1.48 11.81
CA TYR A 66 3.03 -1.84 10.73
C TYR A 66 2.57 -3.30 10.86
N ASN A 67 1.27 -3.51 10.72
CA ASN A 67 0.65 -4.82 10.60
C ASN A 67 -0.46 -4.80 9.54
N THR A 68 -0.70 -5.95 8.91
CA THR A 68 -1.69 -6.07 7.83
C THR A 68 -3.11 -5.95 8.39
N THR A 69 -3.37 -6.53 9.57
CA THR A 69 -4.72 -6.56 10.14
C THR A 69 -5.21 -5.19 10.63
N GLY A 70 -4.32 -4.30 11.08
CA GLY A 70 -4.68 -3.04 11.73
C GLY A 70 -4.24 -1.79 10.98
N THR A 71 -2.93 -1.57 10.85
CA THR A 71 -2.33 -0.40 10.20
C THR A 71 -2.69 -0.35 8.72
N GLU A 72 -2.47 -1.45 8.00
CA GLU A 72 -2.81 -1.53 6.58
C GLU A 72 -4.32 -1.43 6.39
N SER A 73 -5.12 -2.16 7.18
CA SER A 73 -6.57 -2.06 7.10
C SER A 73 -7.11 -0.65 7.31
N CYS A 74 -6.57 0.09 8.29
CA CYS A 74 -6.96 1.47 8.54
C CYS A 74 -6.54 2.40 7.40
N LEU A 75 -5.34 2.19 6.84
CA LEU A 75 -4.88 2.91 5.65
C LEU A 75 -5.83 2.67 4.46
N ILE A 76 -6.21 1.42 4.21
CA ILE A 76 -7.13 1.04 3.12
C ILE A 76 -8.49 1.72 3.30
N ASP A 77 -9.08 1.64 4.49
CA ASP A 77 -10.39 2.25 4.75
C ASP A 77 -10.35 3.79 4.60
N ILE A 78 -9.32 4.47 5.11
CA ILE A 78 -9.16 5.93 4.92
C ILE A 78 -9.01 6.26 3.44
N ALA A 79 -8.18 5.52 2.71
CA ALA A 79 -8.00 5.73 1.27
C ALA A 79 -9.30 5.49 0.51
N ASN A 80 -10.08 4.46 0.85
CA ASN A 80 -11.36 4.16 0.22
C ASN A 80 -12.41 5.25 0.48
N VAL A 81 -12.47 5.80 1.70
CA VAL A 81 -13.36 6.94 2.02
C VAL A 81 -12.94 8.19 1.25
N LYS A 82 -11.64 8.48 1.12
CA LYS A 82 -11.18 9.65 0.34
C LYS A 82 -11.40 9.48 -1.15
N LEU A 83 -11.13 8.28 -1.70
CA LEU A 83 -11.40 7.95 -3.09
C LEU A 83 -12.90 7.95 -3.43
N SER A 84 -13.77 7.82 -2.42
CA SER A 84 -15.21 7.96 -2.62
C SER A 84 -15.61 9.41 -2.96
N THR A 85 -14.84 10.42 -2.56
CA THR A 85 -15.19 11.84 -2.76
C THR A 85 -14.25 12.56 -3.72
N THR A 86 -12.98 12.20 -3.78
CA THR A 86 -11.99 12.78 -4.70
C THR A 86 -11.03 11.73 -5.28
N GLY A 87 -10.78 11.81 -6.58
CA GLY A 87 -9.80 10.97 -7.29
C GLY A 87 -8.37 11.53 -7.28
N HIS A 88 -8.19 12.82 -7.01
CA HIS A 88 -6.90 13.52 -7.06
C HIS A 88 -6.71 14.46 -5.86
N GLY A 89 -5.46 14.62 -5.42
CA GLY A 89 -5.08 15.61 -4.40
C GLY A 89 -4.26 15.05 -3.25
N ASN A 90 -4.08 15.86 -2.20
CA ASN A 90 -3.26 15.48 -1.06
C ASN A 90 -4.03 14.58 -0.09
N LEU A 91 -3.49 13.40 0.20
CA LEU A 91 -3.99 12.48 1.22
C LEU A 91 -3.24 12.71 2.53
N ASN A 92 -3.79 13.58 3.38
CA ASN A 92 -3.24 13.78 4.72
C ASN A 92 -3.84 12.75 5.70
N LEU A 93 -3.13 11.64 5.90
CA LEU A 93 -3.53 10.56 6.80
C LEU A 93 -3.56 10.97 8.29
N SER A 94 -2.96 12.11 8.64
CA SER A 94 -2.95 12.67 10.01
C SER A 94 -4.01 13.77 10.24
N ALA A 95 -4.77 14.13 9.20
CA ALA A 95 -5.81 15.14 9.30
C ALA A 95 -6.99 14.67 10.19
N GLN A 96 -7.81 15.62 10.66
CA GLN A 96 -8.92 15.30 11.59
C GLN A 96 -10.01 14.46 10.93
N ASP A 97 -10.24 14.69 9.65
CA ASP A 97 -11.16 13.98 8.75
C ASP A 97 -10.61 12.64 8.24
N ALA A 98 -9.39 12.24 8.63
CA ALA A 98 -8.83 10.90 8.42
C ALA A 98 -9.08 9.98 9.64
N THR A 99 -10.09 10.28 10.44
CA THR A 99 -10.45 9.50 11.64
C THR A 99 -11.54 8.48 11.31
N MET A 100 -11.26 7.20 11.58
CA MET A 100 -12.20 6.12 11.29
C MET A 100 -12.93 5.70 12.55
N ARG A 101 -14.27 5.61 12.51
CA ARG A 101 -15.09 5.04 13.58
C ARG A 101 -15.09 3.51 13.52
N LYS A 102 -13.91 2.93 13.70
CA LYS A 102 -13.67 1.49 13.64
C LYS A 102 -12.48 1.16 14.52
N ASN A 103 -12.55 0.02 15.21
CA ASN A 103 -11.45 -0.45 16.06
C ASN A 103 -10.59 -1.45 15.28
N TYR A 104 -9.37 -1.03 14.92
CA TYR A 104 -8.41 -1.85 14.19
C TYR A 104 -7.50 -2.69 15.09
N ALA A 105 -7.68 -2.65 16.42
CA ALA A 105 -6.93 -3.49 17.35
C ALA A 105 -7.37 -4.97 17.30
N ASN A 106 -8.58 -5.26 16.83
CA ASN A 106 -9.11 -6.63 16.69
C ASN A 106 -9.22 -7.02 15.21
N ALA A 107 -8.42 -8.01 14.78
CA ALA A 107 -8.35 -8.48 13.40
C ALA A 107 -9.70 -8.95 12.82
N ALA A 108 -10.61 -9.45 13.66
CA ALA A 108 -11.95 -9.89 13.22
C ALA A 108 -12.86 -8.72 12.80
N HIS A 109 -12.66 -7.54 13.40
CA HIS A 109 -13.47 -6.34 13.11
C HIS A 109 -12.73 -5.32 12.25
N ALA A 110 -11.46 -5.58 11.92
CA ALA A 110 -10.60 -4.64 11.22
C ALA A 110 -10.68 -4.75 9.69
N GLN A 111 -11.30 -5.79 9.13
CA GLN A 111 -11.32 -6.06 7.68
C GLN A 111 -11.82 -4.86 6.86
N PRO A 112 -11.04 -4.34 5.90
CA PRO A 112 -11.41 -3.17 5.11
C PRO A 112 -12.66 -3.39 4.29
N THR A 113 -13.39 -2.30 4.02
CA THR A 113 -14.63 -2.35 3.26
C THR A 113 -14.70 -1.26 2.20
N PHE A 114 -15.46 -1.50 1.15
CA PHE A 114 -15.75 -0.51 0.11
C PHE A 114 -17.12 -0.76 -0.52
N GLN A 115 -17.68 0.25 -1.20
CA GLN A 115 -19.00 0.17 -1.78
C GLN A 115 -18.98 -0.53 -3.15
N PRO A 116 -19.90 -1.47 -3.43
CA PRO A 116 -19.92 -2.21 -4.70
C PRO A 116 -20.24 -1.32 -5.92
N GLY A 117 -21.00 -0.23 -5.72
CA GLY A 117 -21.29 0.76 -6.76
C GLY A 117 -20.09 1.61 -7.19
N TYR A 118 -18.97 1.55 -6.46
CA TYR A 118 -17.78 2.37 -6.75
C TYR A 118 -17.24 2.16 -8.17
N ALA A 119 -17.14 0.91 -8.62
CA ALA A 119 -16.61 0.60 -9.95
C ALA A 119 -17.50 1.19 -11.07
N ARG A 120 -18.84 1.11 -10.90
CA ARG A 120 -19.80 1.72 -11.83
C ARG A 120 -19.62 3.23 -11.88
N ARG A 121 -19.51 3.87 -10.72
CA ARG A 121 -19.30 5.32 -10.66
C ARG A 121 -18.04 5.73 -11.43
N VAL A 122 -16.90 5.11 -11.14
CA VAL A 122 -15.63 5.40 -11.85
C VAL A 122 -15.79 5.20 -13.36
N LEU A 123 -16.42 4.10 -13.78
CA LEU A 123 -16.68 3.85 -15.20
C LEU A 123 -17.50 4.97 -15.84
N PHE A 124 -18.65 5.31 -15.28
CA PHE A 124 -19.60 6.21 -15.91
C PHE A 124 -19.28 7.70 -15.72
N THR A 125 -18.42 8.06 -14.76
CA THR A 125 -18.10 9.49 -14.49
C THR A 125 -16.68 9.89 -14.85
N GLU A 126 -15.72 8.97 -14.87
CA GLU A 126 -14.29 9.29 -15.11
C GLU A 126 -13.74 8.64 -16.39
N LEU A 127 -14.26 7.48 -16.77
CA LEU A 127 -13.84 6.76 -17.99
C LEU A 127 -14.75 7.03 -19.20
N ASN A 128 -15.74 7.91 -19.08
CA ASN A 128 -16.67 8.30 -20.14
C ASN A 128 -16.09 9.34 -21.15
N THR A 129 -14.76 9.45 -21.24
CA THR A 129 -14.09 10.35 -22.19
C THR A 129 -13.83 9.65 -23.53
N VAL A 130 -13.82 10.41 -24.62
CA VAL A 130 -13.56 9.87 -25.97
C VAL A 130 -12.20 9.15 -26.06
N HIS A 131 -11.16 9.69 -25.42
CA HIS A 131 -9.84 9.08 -25.41
C HIS A 131 -9.83 7.71 -24.72
N GLN A 132 -10.42 7.62 -23.52
CA GLN A 132 -10.52 6.34 -22.80
C GLN A 132 -11.41 5.34 -23.55
N ALA A 133 -12.46 5.82 -24.22
CA ALA A 133 -13.33 4.97 -25.04
C ALA A 133 -12.60 4.33 -26.21
N ILE A 134 -11.87 5.11 -27.00
CA ILE A 134 -11.11 4.58 -28.14
C ILE A 134 -10.07 3.57 -27.69
N LEU A 135 -9.35 3.84 -26.60
CA LEU A 135 -8.41 2.88 -26.01
C LEU A 135 -9.10 1.57 -25.61
N SER A 136 -10.22 1.67 -24.91
CA SER A 136 -10.97 0.51 -24.38
C SER A 136 -11.63 -0.32 -25.48
N ILE A 137 -12.14 0.33 -26.54
CA ILE A 137 -12.69 -0.33 -27.72
C ILE A 137 -11.60 -1.17 -28.40
N ARG A 138 -10.45 -0.55 -28.67
CA ARG A 138 -9.35 -1.21 -29.39
C ARG A 138 -8.69 -2.34 -28.57
N SER A 139 -8.61 -2.20 -27.24
CA SER A 139 -8.02 -3.22 -26.35
C SER A 139 -8.95 -4.39 -26.03
N SER A 140 -10.26 -4.26 -26.27
CA SER A 140 -11.24 -5.28 -25.91
C SER A 140 -11.18 -6.50 -26.85
N PRO A 141 -11.30 -7.74 -26.33
CA PRO A 141 -11.40 -8.94 -27.17
C PRO A 141 -12.76 -9.08 -27.87
N ASN A 142 -13.84 -8.53 -27.29
CA ASN A 142 -15.20 -8.52 -27.84
C ASN A 142 -15.57 -7.08 -28.25
N GLN A 143 -14.94 -6.57 -29.31
CA GLN A 143 -14.91 -5.14 -29.63
C GLN A 143 -16.26 -4.51 -29.99
N TRP A 144 -17.35 -5.27 -30.14
CA TRP A 144 -18.66 -4.75 -30.55
C TRP A 144 -19.78 -5.02 -29.52
N TRP A 145 -19.44 -5.47 -28.30
CA TRP A 145 -20.42 -5.84 -27.28
C TRP A 145 -20.61 -4.80 -26.16
N PHE A 146 -20.53 -3.52 -26.51
CA PHE A 146 -20.71 -2.41 -25.58
C PHE A 146 -22.19 -2.16 -25.25
N ASP A 147 -22.45 -1.70 -24.03
CA ASP A 147 -23.78 -1.25 -23.59
C ASP A 147 -24.09 0.15 -24.15
N ALA A 148 -24.05 0.29 -25.47
CA ALA A 148 -24.30 1.52 -26.21
C ALA A 148 -25.60 1.38 -26.99
N GLN A 149 -26.54 2.31 -26.82
CA GLN A 149 -27.79 2.33 -27.57
C GLN A 149 -27.69 3.36 -28.70
N TYR A 150 -27.43 2.90 -29.91
CA TYR A 150 -27.12 3.77 -31.04
C TYR A 150 -28.33 4.59 -31.50
N CYS A 151 -28.06 5.78 -32.01
CA CYS A 151 -29.04 6.68 -32.62
C CYS A 151 -28.81 6.78 -34.13
N TRP A 152 -27.54 6.74 -34.57
CA TRP A 152 -27.18 6.90 -35.98
C TRP A 152 -26.10 5.91 -36.42
N VAL A 153 -26.11 5.60 -37.72
CA VAL A 153 -25.04 4.83 -38.35
C VAL A 153 -23.78 5.68 -38.53
N ASP A 154 -23.92 6.95 -38.93
CA ASP A 154 -22.83 7.83 -39.34
C ASP A 154 -22.76 9.14 -38.55
N PHE A 155 -21.59 9.79 -38.53
CA PHE A 155 -21.40 11.07 -37.83
C PHE A 155 -22.22 12.23 -38.42
N LYS A 156 -22.65 12.16 -39.68
CA LYS A 156 -23.53 13.17 -40.29
C LYS A 156 -25.01 12.99 -39.91
N GLN A 157 -25.34 11.97 -39.11
CA GLN A 157 -26.70 11.69 -38.66
C GLN A 157 -27.66 11.42 -39.83
N THR A 158 -27.15 10.83 -40.92
CA THR A 158 -27.89 10.57 -42.16
C THR A 158 -28.85 9.39 -41.97
N TRP A 159 -28.37 8.30 -41.36
CA TRP A 159 -29.14 7.08 -41.17
C TRP A 159 -29.50 6.89 -39.70
N ASP A 160 -30.78 7.10 -39.40
CA ASP A 160 -31.35 6.98 -38.06
C ASP A 160 -31.72 5.53 -37.74
N VAL A 161 -31.27 5.04 -36.59
CA VAL A 161 -31.50 3.66 -36.11
C VAL A 161 -32.18 3.62 -34.74
N ALA A 162 -32.70 4.76 -34.26
CA ALA A 162 -33.42 4.79 -32.99
C ALA A 162 -34.74 4.00 -33.09
N HIS A 163 -35.03 3.20 -32.06
CA HIS A 163 -36.17 2.28 -32.02
C HIS A 163 -37.54 2.97 -32.17
N THR A 164 -37.68 4.21 -31.69
CA THR A 164 -38.91 4.99 -31.79
C THR A 164 -38.65 6.39 -32.35
N ALA A 165 -39.69 7.00 -32.92
CA ALA A 165 -39.61 8.37 -33.43
C ALA A 165 -39.35 9.39 -32.30
N ALA A 166 -39.91 9.15 -31.11
CA ALA A 166 -39.67 9.97 -29.93
C ALA A 166 -38.21 9.86 -29.44
N ARG A 167 -37.63 8.65 -29.41
CA ARG A 167 -36.20 8.47 -29.13
C ARG A 167 -35.32 9.12 -30.19
N SER A 168 -35.65 9.02 -31.47
CA SER A 168 -34.94 9.72 -32.56
C SER A 168 -34.87 11.23 -32.31
N LEU A 169 -35.99 11.84 -31.91
CA LEU A 169 -36.03 13.26 -31.54
C LEU A 169 -35.16 13.55 -30.32
N ARG A 170 -35.24 12.70 -29.28
CA ARG A 170 -34.42 12.82 -28.06
C ARG A 170 -32.92 12.73 -28.38
N CYS A 171 -32.50 11.79 -29.23
CA CYS A 171 -31.13 11.66 -29.72
C CYS A 171 -30.63 12.99 -30.32
N ARG A 172 -31.39 13.58 -31.24
CA ARG A 172 -31.04 14.87 -31.86
C ARG A 172 -31.00 16.02 -30.85
N GLN A 173 -31.78 15.96 -29.78
CA GLN A 173 -31.79 17.04 -28.78
C GLN A 173 -30.67 16.90 -27.74
N ARG A 174 -30.24 15.68 -27.40
CA ARG A 174 -29.42 15.41 -26.20
C ARG A 174 -28.14 14.61 -26.42
N TYR A 175 -28.01 13.85 -27.51
CA TYR A 175 -26.95 12.85 -27.67
C TYR A 175 -26.04 13.09 -28.89
N GLN A 176 -26.12 14.25 -29.54
CA GLN A 176 -25.26 14.57 -30.68
C GLN A 176 -23.77 14.61 -30.32
N ASP A 177 -23.45 14.97 -29.08
CA ASP A 177 -22.10 15.07 -28.55
C ASP A 177 -21.58 13.75 -27.95
N ASN A 178 -22.41 12.70 -27.90
CA ASN A 178 -22.10 11.41 -27.32
C ASN A 178 -21.65 10.39 -28.38
N GLY A 179 -20.38 9.99 -28.35
CA GLY A 179 -19.81 9.01 -29.29
C GLY A 179 -20.45 7.63 -29.18
N ALA A 180 -21.03 7.27 -28.02
CA ALA A 180 -21.74 6.00 -27.83
C ALA A 180 -23.10 5.95 -28.54
N SER A 181 -23.52 7.04 -29.20
CA SER A 181 -24.73 7.10 -30.02
C SER A 181 -24.48 6.88 -31.51
N TYR A 182 -23.22 6.67 -31.93
CA TYR A 182 -22.81 6.51 -33.33
C TYR A 182 -22.14 5.17 -33.61
N ILE A 183 -22.72 4.38 -34.52
CA ILE A 183 -22.12 3.11 -34.96
C ILE A 183 -20.79 3.36 -35.70
N GLU A 184 -20.67 4.45 -36.46
CA GLU A 184 -19.42 4.83 -37.15
C GLU A 184 -18.23 4.94 -36.19
N GLY A 185 -18.44 5.51 -35.00
CA GLY A 185 -17.38 5.61 -34.00
C GLY A 185 -16.85 4.23 -33.59
N LEU A 186 -17.76 3.29 -33.33
CA LEU A 186 -17.41 1.89 -33.07
C LEU A 186 -16.64 1.30 -34.27
N LEU A 187 -17.22 1.33 -35.46
CA LEU A 187 -16.68 0.66 -36.65
C LEU A 187 -15.30 1.18 -37.10
N ARG A 188 -14.98 2.44 -36.80
CA ARG A 188 -13.65 3.01 -37.04
C ARG A 188 -12.58 2.48 -36.08
N ASN A 189 -12.98 1.94 -34.92
CA ASN A 189 -12.10 1.53 -33.83
C ASN A 189 -12.06 0.02 -33.58
N ILE A 190 -12.68 -0.77 -34.45
CA ILE A 190 -12.64 -2.23 -34.44
C ILE A 190 -12.11 -2.75 -35.76
N ASP A 191 -11.66 -4.01 -35.79
CA ASP A 191 -11.34 -4.69 -37.04
C ASP A 191 -12.63 -4.94 -37.85
N TRP A 192 -12.75 -4.25 -38.98
CA TRP A 192 -13.93 -4.33 -39.86
C TRP A 192 -14.16 -5.73 -40.43
N LEU A 193 -13.10 -6.46 -40.80
CA LEU A 193 -13.23 -7.78 -41.40
C LEU A 193 -13.71 -8.80 -40.36
N ASN A 194 -13.19 -8.71 -39.13
CA ASN A 194 -13.66 -9.54 -38.03
C ASN A 194 -15.11 -9.21 -37.65
N PHE A 195 -15.50 -7.93 -37.69
CA PHE A 195 -16.88 -7.52 -37.44
C PHE A 195 -17.86 -8.13 -38.47
N ILE A 196 -17.55 -8.02 -39.76
CA ILE A 196 -18.36 -8.61 -40.84
C ILE A 196 -18.33 -10.14 -40.79
N ALA A 197 -17.19 -10.76 -40.47
CA ALA A 197 -17.14 -12.22 -40.30
C ALA A 197 -18.04 -12.71 -39.15
N ALA A 198 -18.24 -11.89 -38.11
CA ALA A 198 -19.03 -12.24 -36.94
C ALA A 198 -20.52 -11.84 -37.04
N ASN A 199 -20.84 -10.75 -37.75
CA ASN A 199 -22.18 -10.15 -37.77
C ASN A 199 -22.67 -9.82 -39.19
N GLY A 200 -22.00 -10.32 -40.24
CA GLY A 200 -22.26 -9.96 -41.63
C GLY A 200 -23.64 -10.40 -42.10
N ASP A 201 -24.07 -11.61 -41.73
CA ASP A 201 -25.39 -12.13 -42.09
C ASP A 201 -26.52 -11.23 -41.56
N GLU A 202 -26.41 -10.77 -40.31
CA GLU A 202 -27.35 -9.82 -39.73
C GLU A 202 -27.20 -8.40 -40.31
N TRP A 203 -25.96 -7.90 -40.42
CA TRP A 203 -25.66 -6.56 -40.90
C TRP A 203 -26.15 -6.34 -42.35
N ASP A 204 -25.96 -7.33 -43.21
CA ASP A 204 -26.31 -7.31 -44.63
C ASP A 204 -27.82 -7.41 -44.89
N VAL A 205 -28.62 -7.70 -43.86
CA VAL A 205 -30.09 -7.65 -43.91
C VAL A 205 -30.62 -6.38 -43.23
N VAL A 206 -30.07 -6.05 -42.06
CA VAL A 206 -30.69 -5.08 -41.16
C VAL A 206 -30.29 -3.64 -41.45
N VAL A 207 -29.03 -3.41 -41.84
CA VAL A 207 -28.46 -2.06 -42.00
C VAL A 207 -27.97 -1.81 -43.43
N ALA A 208 -27.12 -2.69 -43.98
CA ALA A 208 -26.44 -2.44 -45.25
C ALA A 208 -27.39 -2.19 -46.44
N PRO A 209 -28.53 -2.90 -46.60
CA PRO A 209 -29.40 -2.72 -47.76
C PRO A 209 -29.93 -1.30 -47.91
N GLU A 210 -30.23 -0.63 -46.79
CA GLU A 210 -30.73 0.75 -46.83
C GLU A 210 -29.63 1.74 -47.23
N LEU A 211 -28.41 1.54 -46.72
CA LEU A 211 -27.25 2.36 -47.11
C LEU A 211 -26.96 2.24 -48.62
N GLN A 212 -27.07 1.03 -49.19
CA GLN A 212 -26.85 0.76 -50.61
C GLN A 212 -27.85 1.48 -51.55
N ARG A 213 -29.01 1.95 -51.04
CA ARG A 213 -29.97 2.70 -51.85
C ARG A 213 -29.47 4.08 -52.26
N THR A 214 -28.47 4.62 -51.57
CA THR A 214 -27.95 5.97 -51.82
C THR A 214 -26.49 5.92 -52.28
N PRO A 215 -26.04 6.83 -53.17
CA PRO A 215 -24.63 6.93 -53.53
C PRO A 215 -23.73 7.20 -52.31
N ALA A 216 -24.20 8.01 -51.36
CA ALA A 216 -23.48 8.33 -50.14
C ALA A 216 -23.29 7.10 -49.24
N GLY A 217 -24.30 6.25 -49.09
CA GLY A 217 -24.20 5.03 -48.27
C GLY A 217 -23.37 3.93 -48.92
N THR A 218 -23.44 3.80 -50.25
CA THR A 218 -22.55 2.89 -51.00
C THR A 218 -21.08 3.30 -50.82
N GLN A 219 -20.78 4.61 -50.91
CA GLN A 219 -19.44 5.13 -50.64
C GLN A 219 -19.03 4.89 -49.17
N TRP A 220 -19.92 5.17 -48.22
CA TRP A 220 -19.63 4.98 -46.79
C TRP A 220 -19.26 3.52 -46.48
N LEU A 221 -20.00 2.55 -47.04
CA LEU A 221 -19.71 1.12 -46.92
C LEU A 221 -18.36 0.75 -47.57
N ALA A 222 -18.07 1.30 -48.76
CA ALA A 222 -16.81 1.06 -49.45
C ALA A 222 -15.59 1.64 -48.70
N ASP A 223 -15.77 2.75 -47.97
CA ASP A 223 -14.70 3.40 -47.21
C ASP A 223 -14.37 2.66 -45.90
N ARG A 224 -15.32 1.93 -45.30
CA ARG A 224 -15.17 1.32 -43.96
C ARG A 224 -13.95 0.42 -43.80
N PRO A 225 -13.63 -0.51 -44.72
CA PRO A 225 -12.43 -1.34 -44.60
C PRO A 225 -11.13 -0.53 -44.49
N SER A 226 -11.05 0.61 -45.18
CA SER A 226 -9.86 1.47 -45.19
C SER A 226 -9.82 2.47 -44.02
N ALA A 227 -10.99 2.80 -43.44
CA ALA A 227 -11.10 3.72 -42.31
C ALA A 227 -10.94 3.01 -40.95
N SER A 228 -11.24 1.71 -40.88
CA SER A 228 -11.06 0.86 -39.70
C SER A 228 -9.61 0.87 -39.23
N LEU A 229 -9.40 1.24 -37.96
CA LEU A 229 -8.10 1.29 -37.27
C LEU A 229 -7.02 2.12 -38.00
N ALA A 230 -7.43 3.00 -38.93
CA ALA A 230 -6.50 3.73 -39.80
C ALA A 230 -5.71 4.82 -39.06
N LEU A 231 -6.34 5.47 -38.08
CA LEU A 231 -5.74 6.55 -37.29
C LEU A 231 -5.17 6.04 -35.97
N THR A 232 -4.11 6.71 -35.49
CA THR A 232 -3.65 6.55 -34.10
C THR A 232 -4.75 7.00 -33.13
N VAL A 233 -4.66 6.61 -31.86
CA VAL A 233 -5.65 6.96 -30.84
C VAL A 233 -5.84 8.48 -30.75
N ASP A 234 -4.75 9.24 -30.61
CA ASP A 234 -4.83 10.71 -30.50
C ASP A 234 -5.40 11.38 -31.76
N ALA A 235 -5.07 10.86 -32.95
CA ALA A 235 -5.60 11.38 -34.21
C ALA A 235 -7.09 11.06 -34.38
N GLU A 236 -7.53 9.89 -33.93
CA GLU A 236 -8.95 9.51 -33.93
C GLU A 236 -9.76 10.35 -32.92
N VAL A 237 -9.19 10.64 -31.73
CA VAL A 237 -9.79 11.57 -30.76
C VAL A 237 -9.96 12.96 -31.38
N ALA A 238 -8.90 13.50 -32.01
CA ALA A 238 -8.96 14.79 -32.69
C ALA A 238 -10.01 14.79 -33.83
N PHE A 239 -10.14 13.67 -34.54
CA PHE A 239 -11.16 13.50 -35.57
C PHE A 239 -12.57 13.57 -34.97
N TRP A 240 -12.86 12.84 -33.88
CA TRP A 240 -14.18 12.88 -33.23
C TRP A 240 -14.52 14.27 -32.68
N LEU A 241 -13.54 14.95 -32.08
CA LEU A 241 -13.70 16.32 -31.60
C LEU A 241 -14.02 17.30 -32.74
N SER A 242 -13.53 17.06 -33.96
CA SER A 242 -13.89 17.87 -35.14
C SER A 242 -15.38 17.74 -35.53
N TRP A 243 -16.05 16.68 -35.08
CA TRP A 243 -17.49 16.47 -35.21
C TRP A 243 -18.29 16.92 -33.97
N ASN A 244 -17.66 17.63 -33.02
CA ASN A 244 -18.23 18.01 -31.72
C ASN A 244 -18.64 16.82 -30.83
N ILE A 245 -18.03 15.65 -31.03
CA ILE A 245 -18.23 14.49 -30.16
C ILE A 245 -17.24 14.60 -29.00
N THR A 246 -17.74 14.87 -27.79
CA THR A 246 -16.92 15.25 -26.62
C THR A 246 -16.96 14.23 -25.49
N ARG A 247 -17.97 13.35 -25.45
CA ARG A 247 -18.14 12.32 -24.40
C ARG A 247 -18.53 10.96 -24.97
N TYR A 248 -18.43 9.93 -24.15
CA TYR A 248 -18.79 8.55 -24.47
C TYR A 248 -19.57 7.93 -23.30
N ASP A 249 -20.83 8.36 -23.16
CA ASP A 249 -21.72 7.90 -22.09
C ASP A 249 -22.42 6.61 -22.52
N LEU A 250 -22.11 5.52 -21.80
CA LEU A 250 -22.73 4.21 -21.96
C LEU A 250 -24.04 4.10 -21.17
N GLN A 251 -24.87 3.14 -21.58
CA GLN A 251 -26.10 2.78 -20.87
C GLN A 251 -25.79 1.99 -19.61
N TRP A 252 -26.42 2.35 -18.49
CA TRP A 252 -26.39 1.59 -17.26
C TRP A 252 -27.13 0.27 -17.46
N GLN A 253 -26.47 -0.84 -17.09
CA GLN A 253 -26.99 -2.20 -17.22
C GLN A 253 -26.56 -3.04 -16.00
N ASN A 254 -27.45 -3.91 -15.54
CA ASN A 254 -27.19 -4.88 -14.46
C ASN A 254 -27.03 -6.32 -14.97
N LYS A 255 -26.52 -6.49 -16.19
CA LYS A 255 -26.23 -7.82 -16.78
C LYS A 255 -24.99 -8.49 -16.19
N ARG A 256 -24.00 -7.69 -15.76
CA ARG A 256 -22.71 -8.13 -15.25
C ARG A 256 -22.22 -7.20 -14.15
N VAL A 257 -21.64 -7.76 -13.10
CA VAL A 257 -20.92 -6.98 -12.09
C VAL A 257 -19.63 -6.45 -12.72
N ILE A 258 -19.41 -5.14 -12.61
CA ILE A 258 -18.17 -4.50 -13.07
C ILE A 258 -17.08 -4.83 -12.07
N ALA A 259 -16.10 -5.62 -12.51
CA ALA A 259 -14.95 -5.98 -11.72
C ALA A 259 -14.03 -4.76 -11.52
N ILE A 260 -13.35 -4.71 -10.38
CA ILE A 260 -12.34 -3.69 -10.10
C ILE A 260 -11.16 -4.31 -9.39
N THR A 261 -9.96 -3.93 -9.79
CA THR A 261 -8.72 -4.15 -9.06
C THR A 261 -8.06 -2.78 -8.89
N GLU A 262 -8.10 -2.25 -7.67
CA GLU A 262 -7.54 -0.93 -7.36
C GLU A 262 -6.47 -1.04 -6.28
N SER A 263 -5.35 -0.33 -6.46
CA SER A 263 -4.20 -0.38 -5.55
C SER A 263 -3.60 0.99 -5.31
N ILE A 264 -2.93 1.15 -4.16
CA ILE A 264 -2.11 2.31 -3.82
C ILE A 264 -0.68 1.86 -3.58
N LEU A 265 0.29 2.69 -3.94
CA LEU A 265 1.70 2.40 -3.71
C LEU A 265 2.12 2.93 -2.34
N VAL A 266 2.82 2.13 -1.56
CA VAL A 266 3.45 2.58 -0.31
C VAL A 266 4.96 2.61 -0.52
N GLU A 267 5.54 3.80 -0.36
CA GLU A 267 6.96 4.06 -0.59
C GLU A 267 7.72 4.14 0.74
N ASN A 268 8.82 3.38 0.84
CA ASN A 268 9.68 3.37 2.01
C ASN A 268 10.83 4.39 1.91
N ALA A 269 11.66 4.50 2.95
CA ALA A 269 12.79 5.45 2.99
C ALA A 269 13.91 5.19 1.95
N LEU A 270 13.88 4.05 1.25
CA LEU A 270 14.81 3.74 0.16
C LEU A 270 14.21 4.00 -1.23
N ALA A 271 13.03 4.63 -1.30
CA ALA A 271 12.24 4.82 -2.52
C ALA A 271 11.81 3.52 -3.20
N ILE A 272 11.70 2.43 -2.43
CA ILE A 272 11.11 1.17 -2.90
C ILE A 272 9.60 1.25 -2.68
N GLN A 273 8.85 0.98 -3.74
CA GLN A 273 7.38 1.04 -3.75
C GLN A 273 6.79 -0.36 -3.69
N THR A 274 5.85 -0.57 -2.77
CA THR A 274 5.09 -1.81 -2.64
C THR A 274 3.61 -1.53 -2.92
N SER A 275 2.96 -2.36 -3.72
CA SER A 275 1.54 -2.21 -4.04
C SER A 275 0.66 -2.79 -2.93
N VAL A 276 -0.24 -1.98 -2.38
CA VAL A 276 -1.26 -2.38 -1.41
C VAL A 276 -2.63 -2.37 -2.11
N PRO A 277 -3.35 -3.50 -2.16
CA PRO A 277 -4.68 -3.55 -2.77
C PRO A 277 -5.69 -2.79 -1.92
N LEU A 278 -6.45 -1.88 -2.54
CA LEU A 278 -7.52 -1.11 -1.91
C LEU A 278 -8.89 -1.73 -2.11
N LYS A 279 -9.15 -2.27 -3.31
CA LYS A 279 -10.43 -2.86 -3.72
C LYS A 279 -10.19 -4.02 -4.68
N ALA A 280 -10.96 -5.09 -4.51
CA ALA A 280 -10.94 -6.24 -5.40
C ALA A 280 -12.35 -6.83 -5.53
N ILE A 281 -12.90 -6.82 -6.74
CA ILE A 281 -14.14 -7.53 -7.11
C ILE A 281 -13.87 -8.30 -8.40
N SER A 282 -14.28 -9.56 -8.44
CA SER A 282 -14.21 -10.40 -9.65
C SER A 282 -15.47 -10.24 -10.51
N PRO A 283 -15.37 -10.36 -11.85
CA PRO A 283 -16.53 -10.22 -12.72
C PRO A 283 -17.48 -11.41 -12.53
N SER A 284 -18.78 -11.13 -12.46
CA SER A 284 -19.84 -12.15 -12.38
C SER A 284 -21.02 -11.77 -13.26
N ARG A 285 -21.80 -12.77 -13.70
CA ARG A 285 -23.09 -12.53 -14.35
C ARG A 285 -24.11 -12.15 -13.27
N ALA A 286 -24.93 -11.15 -13.57
CA ALA A 286 -26.02 -10.68 -12.72
C ALA A 286 -27.39 -10.98 -13.36
N SER A 287 -28.48 -10.49 -12.77
CA SER A 287 -29.86 -10.84 -13.12
C SER A 287 -30.34 -10.32 -14.47
N TRP A 288 -29.71 -9.25 -14.98
CA TRP A 288 -30.07 -8.56 -16.24
C TRP A 288 -31.52 -8.08 -16.34
N THR A 289 -32.13 -7.66 -15.23
CA THR A 289 -33.49 -7.08 -15.25
C THR A 289 -33.59 -5.78 -16.07
N SER A 290 -32.48 -5.07 -16.26
CA SER A 290 -32.38 -3.86 -17.11
C SER A 290 -32.53 -4.10 -18.62
N ALA A 291 -32.58 -5.35 -19.09
CA ALA A 291 -32.76 -5.67 -20.52
C ALA A 291 -34.03 -5.03 -21.12
N VAL A 292 -35.08 -4.83 -20.29
CA VAL A 292 -36.35 -4.19 -20.70
C VAL A 292 -36.20 -2.73 -21.11
N LEU A 293 -35.14 -2.05 -20.63
CA LEU A 293 -34.80 -0.68 -21.02
C LEU A 293 -34.22 -0.67 -22.42
N TYR A 294 -33.23 -1.55 -22.62
CA TYR A 294 -32.47 -1.77 -23.85
C TYR A 294 -31.71 -3.11 -23.77
N TRP A 295 -31.77 -3.92 -24.82
CA TRP A 295 -31.21 -5.27 -24.85
C TRP A 295 -29.86 -5.42 -25.56
N ASN A 296 -29.15 -4.33 -25.86
CA ASN A 296 -27.84 -4.28 -26.54
C ASN A 296 -27.86 -4.47 -28.06
N PHE A 297 -26.80 -3.96 -28.71
CA PHE A 297 -26.70 -3.81 -30.16
C PHE A 297 -26.73 -5.14 -30.93
N ILE A 298 -26.19 -6.20 -30.34
CA ILE A 298 -26.27 -7.54 -30.93
C ILE A 298 -27.72 -7.99 -31.11
N ASN A 299 -28.59 -7.68 -30.14
CA ASN A 299 -30.01 -7.99 -30.27
C ASN A 299 -30.72 -7.06 -31.26
N ASP A 300 -30.25 -5.81 -31.42
CA ASP A 300 -30.72 -4.90 -32.47
C ASP A 300 -30.34 -5.34 -33.88
N LEU A 301 -29.31 -6.19 -34.03
CA LEU A 301 -29.00 -6.85 -35.30
C LEU A 301 -29.78 -8.16 -35.45
N TRP A 302 -29.78 -9.00 -34.41
CA TRP A 302 -30.36 -10.34 -34.47
C TRP A 302 -31.90 -10.36 -34.59
N MET A 303 -32.60 -9.51 -33.82
CA MET A 303 -34.07 -9.50 -33.85
C MET A 303 -34.63 -9.03 -35.19
N PRO A 304 -34.20 -7.88 -35.76
CA PRO A 304 -34.67 -7.47 -37.07
C PRO A 304 -34.25 -8.44 -38.19
N TYR A 305 -33.08 -9.09 -38.08
CA TYR A 305 -32.65 -10.14 -39.00
C TYR A 305 -33.65 -11.32 -39.01
N PHE A 306 -34.06 -11.81 -37.84
CA PHE A 306 -35.02 -12.91 -37.72
C PHE A 306 -36.37 -12.61 -38.38
N TYR A 307 -36.83 -11.35 -38.31
CA TYR A 307 -38.09 -10.89 -38.92
C TYR A 307 -37.92 -10.31 -40.34
N ASN A 308 -36.70 -10.29 -40.89
CA ASN A 308 -36.38 -9.71 -42.20
C ASN A 308 -36.83 -8.24 -42.36
N VAL A 309 -36.61 -7.44 -41.31
CA VAL A 309 -36.94 -6.01 -41.25
C VAL A 309 -35.67 -5.18 -41.05
N SER A 310 -35.70 -3.93 -41.48
CA SER A 310 -34.56 -3.02 -41.31
C SER A 310 -34.67 -2.22 -40.01
N LEU A 311 -33.53 -1.99 -39.36
CA LEU A 311 -33.40 -1.09 -38.21
C LEU A 311 -33.30 0.39 -38.66
N VAL A 312 -32.89 0.65 -39.90
CA VAL A 312 -32.74 2.01 -40.41
C VAL A 312 -34.12 2.59 -40.69
N ARG A 313 -34.48 3.67 -39.99
CA ARG A 313 -35.82 4.30 -40.02
C ARG A 313 -36.28 4.75 -41.41
N GLY A 314 -35.33 5.08 -42.30
CA GLY A 314 -35.61 5.46 -43.69
C GLY A 314 -36.02 4.30 -44.60
N ALA A 315 -35.85 3.05 -44.16
CA ALA A 315 -36.06 1.88 -44.99
C ALA A 315 -37.54 1.57 -45.25
N PRO A 316 -37.89 1.06 -46.44
CA PRO A 316 -39.28 0.72 -46.79
C PRO A 316 -39.84 -0.44 -45.97
N ASN A 317 -38.99 -1.30 -45.41
CA ASN A 317 -39.33 -2.41 -44.52
C ASN A 317 -38.88 -2.16 -43.07
N HIS A 318 -38.82 -0.90 -42.64
CA HIS A 318 -38.52 -0.55 -41.25
C HIS A 318 -39.57 -1.13 -40.28
N LEU A 319 -39.15 -1.41 -39.04
CA LEU A 319 -39.94 -1.96 -37.93
C LEU A 319 -41.33 -1.30 -37.77
N ASP A 320 -41.38 0.04 -37.80
CA ASP A 320 -42.64 0.80 -37.68
C ASP A 320 -43.60 0.56 -38.86
N VAL A 321 -43.06 0.44 -40.08
CA VAL A 321 -43.86 0.20 -41.30
C VAL A 321 -44.38 -1.23 -41.32
N ALA A 322 -43.56 -2.18 -40.87
CA ALA A 322 -43.93 -3.57 -40.69
C ALA A 322 -44.91 -3.82 -39.53
N ARG A 323 -45.21 -2.79 -38.71
CA ARG A 323 -46.01 -2.89 -37.47
C ARG A 323 -45.44 -3.90 -36.48
N MET A 324 -44.12 -3.95 -36.39
CA MET A 324 -43.37 -4.80 -35.48
C MET A 324 -42.49 -3.91 -34.58
N PRO A 325 -43.09 -3.11 -33.68
CA PRO A 325 -42.31 -2.30 -32.77
C PRO A 325 -41.46 -3.21 -31.87
N ILE A 326 -40.24 -2.77 -31.56
CA ILE A 326 -39.30 -3.52 -30.72
C ILE A 326 -39.92 -3.89 -29.36
N ALA A 327 -40.79 -3.04 -28.82
CA ALA A 327 -41.46 -3.31 -27.55
C ALA A 327 -42.27 -4.62 -27.53
N SER A 328 -42.94 -4.97 -28.63
CA SER A 328 -43.74 -6.22 -28.73
C SER A 328 -42.85 -7.47 -28.79
N MET A 329 -41.60 -7.33 -29.23
CA MET A 329 -40.65 -8.44 -29.33
C MET A 329 -40.14 -8.93 -27.96
N PHE A 330 -40.39 -8.17 -26.87
CA PHE A 330 -40.07 -8.60 -25.51
C PHE A 330 -41.06 -9.62 -24.93
N GLY A 331 -42.22 -9.83 -25.58
CA GLY A 331 -43.22 -10.80 -25.11
C GLY A 331 -43.88 -10.43 -23.78
N LEU A 332 -43.95 -9.12 -23.46
CA LEU A 332 -44.58 -8.59 -22.23
C LEU A 332 -46.07 -8.22 -22.42
N GLU A 333 -46.60 -8.46 -23.61
CA GLU A 333 -48.01 -8.30 -23.94
C GLU A 333 -48.83 -9.48 -23.42
N ASP A 334 -50.10 -9.23 -23.10
CA ASP A 334 -51.04 -10.30 -22.80
C ASP A 334 -51.49 -11.07 -24.05
N ALA A 335 -52.37 -12.06 -23.87
CA ALA A 335 -52.89 -12.87 -24.97
C ALA A 335 -53.61 -12.08 -26.08
N ASN A 336 -54.00 -10.83 -25.80
CA ASN A 336 -54.66 -9.94 -26.76
C ASN A 336 -53.66 -8.96 -27.43
N GLY A 337 -52.36 -9.08 -27.16
CA GLY A 337 -51.35 -8.17 -27.67
C GLY A 337 -51.36 -6.80 -26.97
N THR A 338 -51.81 -6.73 -25.71
CA THR A 338 -51.89 -5.47 -24.96
C THR A 338 -51.02 -5.49 -23.70
N PHE A 339 -50.33 -4.38 -23.44
CA PHE A 339 -49.62 -4.18 -22.18
C PHE A 339 -50.63 -3.79 -21.08
N SER A 340 -50.72 -4.59 -20.02
CA SER A 340 -51.66 -4.38 -18.92
C SER A 340 -50.93 -4.32 -17.58
N GLN A 341 -51.61 -3.84 -16.53
CA GLN A 341 -51.03 -3.75 -15.18
C GLN A 341 -49.73 -2.92 -15.14
N GLN A 342 -48.69 -3.35 -14.41
CA GLN A 342 -47.42 -2.63 -14.34
C GLN A 342 -46.73 -2.50 -15.71
N THR A 343 -46.81 -3.51 -16.59
CA THR A 343 -46.22 -3.40 -17.94
C THR A 343 -46.94 -2.35 -18.77
N GLY A 344 -48.27 -2.25 -18.63
CA GLY A 344 -49.08 -1.19 -19.23
C GLY A 344 -48.74 0.21 -18.69
N VAL A 345 -48.55 0.35 -17.38
CA VAL A 345 -48.12 1.61 -16.76
C VAL A 345 -46.74 2.03 -17.26
N TYR A 346 -45.77 1.12 -17.26
CA TYR A 346 -44.43 1.39 -17.80
C TYR A 346 -44.52 1.87 -19.25
N TYR A 347 -45.21 1.11 -20.10
CA TYR A 347 -45.31 1.40 -21.53
C TYR A 347 -45.95 2.75 -21.81
N THR A 348 -47.03 3.09 -21.10
CA THR A 348 -47.83 4.30 -21.36
C THR A 348 -47.30 5.56 -20.68
N ARG A 349 -46.61 5.43 -19.54
CA ARG A 349 -46.15 6.57 -18.72
C ARG A 349 -44.66 6.86 -18.85
N LEU A 350 -43.83 5.83 -19.03
CA LEU A 350 -42.39 5.99 -19.24
C LEU A 350 -42.06 5.94 -20.74
N GLY A 351 -42.41 4.84 -21.40
CA GLY A 351 -42.27 4.68 -22.84
C GLY A 351 -42.14 3.22 -23.28
N PRO A 352 -42.04 2.97 -24.60
CA PRO A 352 -41.93 1.62 -25.16
C PRO A 352 -40.68 0.87 -24.66
N PHE A 353 -40.83 -0.43 -24.39
CA PHE A 353 -39.72 -1.31 -24.03
C PHE A 353 -38.63 -1.32 -25.11
N GLY A 354 -37.38 -1.42 -24.67
CA GLY A 354 -36.20 -1.34 -25.54
C GLY A 354 -35.84 0.07 -26.02
N SER A 355 -36.58 1.12 -25.63
CA SER A 355 -36.38 2.51 -26.10
C SER A 355 -36.13 3.51 -24.96
N VAL A 356 -35.79 3.02 -23.77
CA VAL A 356 -35.53 3.84 -22.58
C VAL A 356 -34.03 3.88 -22.32
N ASP A 357 -33.45 5.08 -22.37
CA ASP A 357 -32.03 5.27 -22.07
C ASP A 357 -31.82 5.32 -20.54
N ALA A 358 -30.84 4.60 -20.01
CA ALA A 358 -30.49 4.56 -18.60
C ALA A 358 -29.09 5.17 -18.41
N LEU A 359 -29.01 6.36 -17.85
CA LEU A 359 -27.76 7.10 -17.71
C LEU A 359 -27.40 7.31 -16.24
N TYR A 360 -26.14 7.05 -15.91
CA TYR A 360 -25.61 7.30 -14.57
C TYR A 360 -25.53 8.80 -14.29
N VAL A 361 -25.96 9.23 -13.11
CA VAL A 361 -25.91 10.65 -12.73
C VAL A 361 -24.67 10.90 -11.84
N PRO A 362 -23.73 11.78 -12.24
CA PRO A 362 -22.59 12.13 -11.41
C PRO A 362 -23.02 12.96 -10.20
N LEU A 363 -22.22 12.93 -9.12
CA LEU A 363 -22.48 13.71 -7.93
C LEU A 363 -22.28 15.21 -8.21
N PRO A 364 -23.24 16.10 -7.89
CA PRO A 364 -23.08 17.53 -8.09
C PRO A 364 -21.94 18.12 -7.22
N PRO A 365 -21.07 18.99 -7.78
CA PRO A 365 -19.96 19.57 -7.02
C PRO A 365 -20.37 20.39 -5.79
N LEU A 366 -21.53 21.08 -5.85
CA LEU A 366 -22.03 21.86 -4.71
C LEU A 366 -22.49 20.97 -3.55
N LEU A 367 -23.08 19.81 -3.87
CA LEU A 367 -23.46 18.81 -2.86
C LEU A 367 -22.23 18.23 -2.15
N LEU A 368 -21.15 17.98 -2.90
CA LEU A 368 -19.87 17.54 -2.32
C LEU A 368 -19.24 18.63 -1.44
N THR A 369 -19.33 19.90 -1.86
CA THR A 369 -18.83 21.04 -1.06
C THR A 369 -19.58 21.17 0.26
N LEU A 370 -20.91 21.01 0.26
CA LEU A 370 -21.72 20.98 1.49
C LEU A 370 -21.30 19.83 2.43
N TYR A 371 -21.12 18.63 1.88
CA TYR A 371 -20.71 17.46 2.65
C TYR A 371 -19.33 17.64 3.29
N THR A 372 -18.35 18.11 2.53
CA THR A 372 -16.99 18.34 3.03
C THR A 372 -16.96 19.43 4.11
N ALA A 373 -17.76 20.49 3.97
CA ALA A 373 -17.93 21.50 5.01
C ALA A 373 -18.51 20.90 6.30
N PHE A 374 -19.56 20.09 6.20
CA PHE A 374 -20.15 19.37 7.33
C PHE A 374 -19.16 18.41 8.00
N GLU A 375 -18.50 17.53 7.24
CA GLU A 375 -17.54 16.56 7.78
C GLU A 375 -16.39 17.26 8.50
N SER A 376 -15.83 18.32 7.90
CA SER A 376 -14.73 19.06 8.50
C SER A 376 -15.11 19.59 9.90
N ARG A 377 -16.33 20.11 10.05
CA ARG A 377 -16.83 20.59 11.34
C ARG A 377 -17.11 19.46 12.31
N LEU A 378 -17.71 18.37 11.83
CA LEU A 378 -18.04 17.22 12.65
C LEU A 378 -16.78 16.63 13.29
N TYR A 379 -15.73 16.39 12.49
CA TYR A 379 -14.47 15.85 13.00
C TYR A 379 -13.68 16.84 13.86
N GLN A 380 -13.78 18.15 13.59
CA GLN A 380 -13.27 19.18 14.50
C GLN A 380 -13.92 19.05 15.89
N LEU A 381 -15.26 18.95 15.96
CA LEU A 381 -15.98 18.85 17.23
C LEU A 381 -15.73 17.52 17.96
N LEU A 382 -15.68 16.40 17.22
CA LEU A 382 -15.35 15.08 17.78
C LEU A 382 -13.98 15.06 18.45
N THR A 383 -13.02 15.83 17.93
CA THR A 383 -11.66 15.88 18.45
C THR A 383 -11.47 16.96 19.53
N SER A 384 -12.17 18.09 19.45
CA SER A 384 -12.01 19.19 20.40
C SER A 384 -12.86 19.04 21.67
N THR A 385 -14.02 18.38 21.59
CA THR A 385 -15.06 18.45 22.62
C THR A 385 -15.49 17.06 23.09
N GLN A 386 -15.01 16.64 24.27
CA GLN A 386 -15.31 15.31 24.82
C GLN A 386 -16.81 15.08 25.09
N ALA A 387 -17.55 16.13 25.47
CA ALA A 387 -19.00 16.05 25.70
C ALA A 387 -19.77 15.74 24.41
N PHE A 388 -19.45 16.45 23.33
CA PHE A 388 -19.99 16.23 21.99
C PHE A 388 -19.76 14.78 21.53
N ARG A 389 -18.52 14.31 21.68
CA ARG A 389 -18.17 12.94 21.29
C ARG A 389 -18.95 11.88 22.06
N LYS A 390 -19.08 12.02 23.39
CA LYS A 390 -19.90 11.10 24.20
C LYS A 390 -21.36 11.08 23.77
N ALA A 391 -21.93 12.24 23.42
CA ALA A 391 -23.30 12.35 22.94
C ALA A 391 -23.47 11.70 21.54
N MET A 392 -22.51 11.91 20.64
CA MET A 392 -22.50 11.27 19.32
C MET A 392 -22.35 9.75 19.41
N ASP A 393 -21.53 9.24 20.33
CA ASP A 393 -21.37 7.81 20.53
C ASP A 393 -22.59 7.15 21.19
N ALA A 394 -23.33 7.89 22.02
CA ALA A 394 -24.60 7.46 22.59
C ALA A 394 -25.74 7.44 21.55
N THR A 395 -25.63 8.20 20.46
CA THR A 395 -26.62 8.23 19.38
C THR A 395 -26.47 6.98 18.52
N VAL A 396 -27.48 6.11 18.53
CA VAL A 396 -27.53 4.89 17.72
C VAL A 396 -28.18 5.21 16.38
N GLY A 397 -27.77 4.52 15.32
CA GLY A 397 -28.45 4.59 14.02
C GLY A 397 -29.91 4.13 14.11
N PHE A 398 -30.74 4.55 13.15
CA PHE A 398 -32.17 4.24 13.14
C PHE A 398 -32.61 3.80 11.74
N VAL A 399 -33.59 2.90 11.68
CA VAL A 399 -34.16 2.41 10.41
C VAL A 399 -35.58 2.93 10.29
N PHE A 400 -35.79 3.84 9.34
CA PHE A 400 -37.08 4.43 9.04
C PHE A 400 -37.84 3.56 8.04
N ALA A 401 -39.15 3.44 8.23
CA ALA A 401 -40.10 2.95 7.23
C ALA A 401 -40.90 4.13 6.66
N PRO A 402 -40.33 4.90 5.70
CA PRO A 402 -40.92 6.15 5.27
C PRO A 402 -42.24 5.96 4.53
N LEU A 403 -43.13 6.93 4.70
CA LEU A 403 -44.44 7.05 4.07
C LEU A 403 -44.47 8.35 3.27
N PRO A 404 -44.00 8.32 2.01
CA PRO A 404 -43.99 9.47 1.12
C PRO A 404 -45.36 10.16 1.04
N PRO A 405 -45.44 11.49 1.19
CA PRO A 405 -46.73 12.20 1.21
C PRO A 405 -47.52 12.03 -0.09
N ALA A 406 -46.86 12.02 -1.24
CA ALA A 406 -47.51 11.77 -2.52
C ALA A 406 -48.06 10.35 -2.67
N PHE A 407 -47.61 9.39 -1.83
CA PHE A 407 -48.08 8.01 -1.89
C PHE A 407 -49.30 7.80 -0.99
N THR A 408 -49.45 8.60 0.06
CA THR A 408 -50.49 8.46 1.09
C THR A 408 -51.70 9.36 0.87
N THR A 409 -51.78 10.08 -0.26
CA THR A 409 -52.91 10.98 -0.56
C THR A 409 -54.25 10.26 -0.66
N ASP A 410 -54.26 9.01 -1.11
CA ASP A 410 -55.46 8.17 -1.19
C ASP A 410 -55.30 6.96 -0.24
N PRO A 411 -56.18 6.79 0.76
CA PRO A 411 -56.10 5.67 1.72
C PRO A 411 -56.38 4.30 1.08
N ASN A 412 -56.95 4.26 -0.13
CA ASN A 412 -57.38 3.03 -0.82
C ASN A 412 -56.37 2.56 -1.87
N VAL A 413 -55.07 2.71 -1.62
CA VAL A 413 -54.00 2.34 -2.57
C VAL A 413 -53.25 1.09 -2.11
N ALA A 414 -53.08 0.14 -3.01
CA ALA A 414 -52.16 -0.99 -2.83
C ALA A 414 -50.88 -0.77 -3.64
N TYR A 415 -49.72 -1.08 -3.06
CA TYR A 415 -48.41 -0.85 -3.68
C TYR A 415 -47.87 -2.12 -4.32
N PHE A 416 -47.21 -1.98 -5.47
CA PHE A 416 -46.82 -3.07 -6.37
C PHE A 416 -45.34 -3.02 -6.79
N GLY A 417 -44.49 -2.17 -6.20
CA GLY A 417 -43.04 -2.18 -6.44
C GLY A 417 -42.43 -0.79 -6.65
N GLY A 418 -41.31 -0.50 -5.98
CA GLY A 418 -40.53 0.74 -6.17
C GLY A 418 -39.40 0.61 -7.19
N ASN A 419 -39.26 -0.54 -7.85
CA ASN A 419 -38.30 -0.78 -8.91
C ASN A 419 -39.02 -0.77 -10.28
N PRO A 420 -38.74 0.17 -11.19
CA PRO A 420 -39.41 0.22 -12.50
C PRO A 420 -39.13 -1.02 -13.36
N LEU A 421 -38.05 -1.76 -13.07
CA LEU A 421 -37.66 -3.00 -13.76
C LEU A 421 -38.46 -4.23 -13.30
N CYS A 422 -39.12 -4.14 -12.14
CA CYS A 422 -39.87 -5.25 -11.55
C CYS A 422 -41.38 -5.08 -11.75
N MET A 423 -41.89 -5.61 -12.85
CA MET A 423 -43.28 -5.42 -13.29
C MET A 423 -44.23 -6.56 -12.86
N THR A 424 -43.77 -7.50 -12.04
CA THR A 424 -44.56 -8.69 -11.63
C THR A 424 -44.72 -8.80 -10.11
N ASN A 425 -44.37 -7.76 -9.38
CA ASN A 425 -44.47 -7.75 -7.91
C ASN A 425 -45.93 -7.79 -7.44
N GLY A 426 -46.17 -8.48 -6.32
CA GLY A 426 -47.49 -8.57 -5.68
C GLY A 426 -47.86 -7.32 -4.86
N PRO A 427 -49.15 -7.19 -4.45
CA PRO A 427 -49.64 -6.06 -3.67
C PRO A 427 -49.13 -6.06 -2.21
N THR A 428 -48.79 -4.89 -1.68
CA THR A 428 -48.46 -4.67 -0.27
C THR A 428 -49.21 -3.44 0.29
N PRO A 429 -49.50 -3.42 1.61
CA PRO A 429 -50.16 -2.27 2.25
C PRO A 429 -49.19 -1.09 2.50
N SER A 430 -47.89 -1.35 2.49
CA SER A 430 -46.84 -0.34 2.64
C SER A 430 -46.03 -0.18 1.33
N PRO A 431 -45.44 1.01 1.08
CA PRO A 431 -44.56 1.22 -0.07
C PRO A 431 -43.43 0.18 -0.10
N GLN A 432 -43.16 -0.36 -1.29
CA GLN A 432 -42.09 -1.33 -1.51
C GLN A 432 -40.75 -0.62 -1.77
N SER A 433 -39.66 -1.35 -1.54
CA SER A 433 -38.28 -0.91 -1.77
C SER A 433 -38.04 -0.37 -3.18
N GLN A 434 -37.09 0.55 -3.27
CA GLN A 434 -36.67 1.17 -4.52
C GLN A 434 -35.81 0.22 -5.36
N PHE A 435 -35.46 0.64 -6.58
CA PHE A 435 -34.63 -0.17 -7.46
C PHE A 435 -33.24 -0.45 -6.85
N SER A 436 -32.70 -1.63 -7.16
CA SER A 436 -31.32 -2.00 -6.80
C SER A 436 -30.66 -2.71 -7.97
N PHE A 437 -29.33 -2.59 -8.07
CA PHE A 437 -28.54 -3.27 -9.08
C PHE A 437 -28.70 -4.79 -9.01
N ASP A 438 -28.70 -5.35 -7.80
CA ASP A 438 -28.74 -6.80 -7.53
C ASP A 438 -30.18 -7.35 -7.46
N ASP A 439 -31.20 -6.52 -7.71
CA ASP A 439 -32.59 -6.96 -7.65
C ASP A 439 -32.94 -7.91 -8.80
N VAL A 440 -33.45 -9.08 -8.43
CA VAL A 440 -33.91 -10.16 -9.32
C VAL A 440 -35.43 -10.15 -9.50
N CYS A 441 -36.15 -9.19 -8.89
CA CYS A 441 -37.61 -9.10 -8.91
C CYS A 441 -38.33 -10.34 -8.34
N ALA A 442 -37.70 -11.04 -7.40
CA ALA A 442 -38.21 -12.31 -6.85
C ALA A 442 -39.01 -12.15 -5.55
N SER A 443 -38.73 -11.11 -4.75
CA SER A 443 -39.34 -10.90 -3.44
C SER A 443 -39.67 -9.43 -3.21
N GLN A 444 -40.82 -9.16 -2.60
CA GLN A 444 -41.21 -7.81 -2.22
C GLN A 444 -40.68 -7.48 -0.82
N SER A 445 -39.97 -6.36 -0.68
CA SER A 445 -39.54 -5.82 0.61
C SER A 445 -40.13 -4.43 0.82
N GLN A 446 -40.39 -4.06 2.07
CA GLN A 446 -40.86 -2.73 2.42
C GLN A 446 -39.77 -1.69 2.18
N LEU A 447 -40.15 -0.47 1.80
CA LEU A 447 -39.26 0.68 1.71
C LEU A 447 -38.68 1.00 3.09
N MET A 448 -37.36 0.93 3.23
CA MET A 448 -36.65 1.22 4.47
C MET A 448 -35.45 2.14 4.20
N LEU A 449 -35.25 3.16 5.04
CA LEU A 449 -34.07 4.02 5.03
C LEU A 449 -33.28 3.83 6.32
N THR A 450 -32.08 3.24 6.20
CA THR A 450 -31.17 3.05 7.33
C THR A 450 -30.27 4.26 7.48
N ALA A 451 -30.41 4.99 8.59
CA ALA A 451 -29.60 6.16 8.87
C ALA A 451 -28.54 5.87 9.94
N SER A 452 -27.27 6.11 9.59
CA SER A 452 -26.19 6.17 10.58
C SER A 452 -26.33 7.41 11.47
N ASN A 453 -25.65 7.45 12.62
CA ASN A 453 -25.67 8.65 13.47
C ASN A 453 -25.10 9.89 12.77
N HIS A 454 -24.16 9.72 11.83
CA HIS A 454 -23.63 10.81 11.01
C HIS A 454 -24.69 11.31 10.01
N ALA A 455 -25.41 10.38 9.35
CA ALA A 455 -26.48 10.70 8.42
C ALA A 455 -27.66 11.41 9.13
N LEU A 456 -28.07 10.93 10.32
CA LEU A 456 -29.09 11.57 11.14
C LEU A 456 -28.74 13.02 11.47
N LEU A 457 -27.52 13.25 11.96
CA LEU A 457 -27.06 14.59 12.28
C LEU A 457 -26.98 15.47 11.04
N PHE A 458 -26.42 14.96 9.93
CA PHE A 458 -26.35 15.69 8.67
C PHE A 458 -27.73 16.12 8.18
N ALA A 459 -28.69 15.20 8.12
CA ALA A 459 -30.03 15.49 7.66
C ALA A 459 -30.76 16.49 8.58
N LEU A 460 -30.58 16.41 9.91
CA LEU A 460 -31.14 17.42 10.83
C LEU A 460 -30.51 18.81 10.65
N VAL A 461 -29.19 18.88 10.47
CA VAL A 461 -28.44 20.14 10.30
C VAL A 461 -28.81 20.83 8.99
N VAL A 462 -28.97 20.07 7.90
CA VAL A 462 -29.15 20.61 6.54
C VAL A 462 -30.62 20.85 6.19
N SER A 463 -31.55 20.01 6.70
CA SER A 463 -32.98 20.19 6.43
C SER A 463 -33.58 21.43 7.09
N GLY A 464 -33.01 21.89 8.21
CA GLY A 464 -33.60 22.96 9.04
C GLY A 464 -34.88 22.55 9.76
N ALA A 465 -35.25 21.26 9.75
CA ALA A 465 -36.45 20.77 10.40
C ALA A 465 -36.30 20.82 11.93
N SER A 466 -37.19 21.58 12.59
CA SER A 466 -37.15 21.79 14.05
C SER A 466 -38.16 20.94 14.83
N GLN A 467 -39.21 20.44 14.16
CA GLN A 467 -40.32 19.70 14.77
C GLN A 467 -40.15 18.19 14.54
N LEU A 468 -39.59 17.50 15.54
CA LEU A 468 -39.31 16.06 15.44
C LEU A 468 -40.57 15.20 15.23
N GLY A 469 -41.71 15.59 15.83
CA GLY A 469 -42.98 14.89 15.65
C GLY A 469 -43.42 14.87 14.19
N SER A 470 -43.34 16.03 13.51
CA SER A 470 -43.72 16.17 12.11
C SER A 470 -42.83 15.39 11.14
N ILE A 471 -41.54 15.23 11.46
CA ILE A 471 -40.65 14.31 10.72
C ILE A 471 -41.14 12.86 10.90
N CYS A 472 -41.45 12.49 12.15
CA CYS A 472 -41.86 11.13 12.50
C CYS A 472 -43.27 10.76 12.01
N ASP A 473 -44.11 11.73 11.61
CA ASP A 473 -45.42 11.49 11.01
C ASP A 473 -45.29 10.90 9.58
N PHE A 474 -44.16 11.14 8.89
CA PHE A 474 -43.85 10.57 7.57
C PHE A 474 -43.22 9.17 7.64
N GLN A 475 -43.34 8.44 8.74
CA GLN A 475 -42.77 7.10 8.87
C GLN A 475 -43.53 6.25 9.89
N SER A 476 -43.39 4.92 9.80
CA SER A 476 -44.15 3.97 10.66
C SER A 476 -43.32 3.19 11.68
N SER A 477 -42.00 3.36 11.72
CA SER A 477 -41.12 2.71 12.71
C SER A 477 -41.32 3.26 14.12
N ILE A 478 -41.29 2.37 15.12
CA ILE A 478 -41.41 2.70 16.54
C ILE A 478 -40.10 3.35 17.04
N GLY A 479 -40.21 4.41 17.83
CA GLY A 479 -39.03 5.05 18.47
C GLY A 479 -38.37 6.18 17.68
N CYS A 480 -38.97 6.66 16.59
CA CYS A 480 -38.43 7.75 15.77
C CYS A 480 -38.13 9.03 16.57
N VAL A 481 -39.08 9.52 17.38
CA VAL A 481 -38.88 10.76 18.17
C VAL A 481 -37.75 10.60 19.17
N GLN A 482 -37.62 9.42 19.77
CA GLN A 482 -36.52 9.12 20.70
C GLN A 482 -35.16 9.15 19.98
N ALA A 483 -35.04 8.53 18.81
CA ALA A 483 -33.81 8.55 18.02
C ALA A 483 -33.42 9.97 17.56
N LEU A 484 -34.39 10.73 17.04
CA LEU A 484 -34.14 12.10 16.59
C LEU A 484 -33.83 13.07 17.75
N SER A 485 -34.46 12.90 18.91
CA SER A 485 -34.17 13.75 20.07
C SER A 485 -32.73 13.58 20.56
N GLN A 486 -32.18 12.36 20.51
CA GLN A 486 -30.76 12.11 20.81
C GLN A 486 -29.85 12.85 19.84
N ALA A 487 -30.09 12.75 18.53
CA ALA A 487 -29.32 13.47 17.52
C ALA A 487 -29.46 15.01 17.65
N GLN A 488 -30.65 15.50 18.03
CA GLN A 488 -30.90 16.93 18.21
C GLN A 488 -30.12 17.55 19.39
N THR A 489 -29.82 16.78 20.45
CA THR A 489 -29.01 17.29 21.58
C THR A 489 -27.63 17.80 21.16
N VAL A 490 -27.11 17.25 20.06
CA VAL A 490 -25.78 17.55 19.53
C VAL A 490 -25.79 18.74 18.55
N LEU A 491 -26.98 19.16 18.11
CA LEU A 491 -27.16 20.22 17.10
C LEU A 491 -26.71 21.59 17.62
N PHE A 492 -26.77 21.84 18.94
CA PHE A 492 -26.38 23.13 19.53
C PHE A 492 -24.90 23.48 19.27
N ASP A 493 -24.03 22.48 19.20
CA ASP A 493 -22.60 22.66 18.93
C ASP A 493 -22.29 23.10 17.47
N PHE A 494 -23.28 22.97 16.57
CA PHE A 494 -23.23 23.46 15.18
C PHE A 494 -23.76 24.89 14.99
N SER A 495 -24.30 25.52 16.03
CA SER A 495 -24.98 26.83 15.96
C SER A 495 -24.23 27.91 15.18
N SER A 496 -22.91 28.02 15.35
CA SER A 496 -22.08 29.03 14.68
C SER A 496 -21.98 28.92 13.15
N GLN A 497 -22.17 27.72 12.59
CA GLN A 497 -22.02 27.45 11.13
C GLN A 497 -23.34 27.06 10.47
N LEU A 498 -24.41 27.01 11.27
CA LEU A 498 -25.71 26.55 10.82
C LEU A 498 -26.24 27.42 9.66
N MET A 499 -26.02 28.73 9.70
CA MET A 499 -26.41 29.64 8.61
C MET A 499 -25.67 29.35 7.31
N ASP A 500 -24.35 29.12 7.38
CA ASP A 500 -23.53 28.82 6.19
C ASP A 500 -23.89 27.47 5.59
N LEU A 501 -24.13 26.45 6.43
CA LEU A 501 -24.57 25.13 5.99
C LEU A 501 -25.95 25.17 5.35
N HIS A 502 -26.91 25.93 5.90
CA HIS A 502 -28.21 26.11 5.26
C HIS A 502 -28.12 26.89 3.93
N ALA A 503 -27.26 27.89 3.84
CA ALA A 503 -27.02 28.61 2.59
C ALA A 503 -26.44 27.66 1.52
N ALA A 504 -25.43 26.87 1.87
CA ALA A 504 -24.87 25.85 1.01
C ALA A 504 -25.90 24.76 0.65
N ALA A 505 -26.76 24.36 1.58
CA ALA A 505 -27.88 23.45 1.34
C ALA A 505 -28.83 23.98 0.27
N SER A 506 -29.24 25.26 0.38
CA SER A 506 -30.12 25.88 -0.60
C SER A 506 -29.52 25.92 -2.00
N GLN A 507 -28.21 26.19 -2.11
CA GLN A 507 -27.48 26.17 -3.38
C GLN A 507 -27.39 24.75 -3.94
N ALA A 508 -27.06 23.76 -3.10
CA ALA A 508 -27.00 22.36 -3.49
C ALA A 508 -28.38 21.83 -3.93
N THR A 509 -29.47 22.23 -3.27
CA THR A 509 -30.84 21.88 -3.69
C THR A 509 -31.19 22.42 -5.07
N ASN A 510 -30.77 23.65 -5.39
CA ASN A 510 -31.05 24.27 -6.70
C ASN A 510 -30.23 23.65 -7.85
N ASP A 511 -29.05 23.12 -7.55
CA ASP A 511 -28.15 22.47 -8.52
C ASP A 511 -28.41 20.96 -8.65
N ALA A 512 -29.02 20.34 -7.63
CA ALA A 512 -29.32 18.93 -7.63
C ALA A 512 -30.34 18.56 -8.73
N PRO A 513 -30.15 17.42 -9.41
CA PRO A 513 -31.15 16.90 -10.33
C PRO A 513 -32.45 16.56 -9.56
N PRO A 514 -33.61 16.52 -10.24
CA PRO A 514 -34.90 16.29 -9.60
C PRO A 514 -35.06 14.81 -9.21
N ILE A 515 -34.33 14.36 -8.19
CA ILE A 515 -34.30 12.97 -7.73
C ILE A 515 -35.59 12.65 -6.98
N GLU A 516 -36.17 11.49 -7.27
CA GLU A 516 -37.45 11.05 -6.71
C GLU A 516 -37.46 9.58 -6.30
N LEU A 517 -38.39 9.25 -5.41
CA LEU A 517 -38.81 7.88 -5.12
C LEU A 517 -39.94 7.48 -6.06
N PHE A 518 -39.95 6.22 -6.47
CA PHE A 518 -40.88 5.64 -7.41
C PHE A 518 -41.73 4.54 -6.77
N GLN A 519 -42.98 4.38 -7.24
CA GLN A 519 -43.84 3.27 -6.85
C GLN A 519 -44.92 2.97 -7.90
N TYR A 520 -45.04 1.69 -8.30
CA TYR A 520 -46.24 1.18 -8.94
C TYR A 520 -47.34 1.03 -7.89
N ALA A 521 -48.54 1.50 -8.21
CA ALA A 521 -49.67 1.40 -7.32
C ALA A 521 -50.95 1.08 -8.08
N LYS A 522 -51.93 0.56 -7.35
CA LYS A 522 -53.28 0.35 -7.86
C LYS A 522 -54.28 0.92 -6.88
N ASN A 523 -55.18 1.76 -7.37
CA ASN A 523 -56.31 2.21 -6.58
C ASN A 523 -57.31 1.05 -6.45
N THR A 524 -57.60 0.67 -5.22
CA THR A 524 -58.48 -0.47 -4.92
C THR A 524 -59.96 -0.16 -5.15
N THR A 525 -60.33 1.12 -5.29
CA THR A 525 -61.71 1.57 -5.51
C THR A 525 -62.12 1.45 -6.98
N ASP A 526 -61.34 2.02 -7.90
CA ASP A 526 -61.64 2.07 -9.34
C ASP A 526 -60.81 1.07 -10.17
N ASN A 527 -59.92 0.33 -9.52
CA ASN A 527 -58.96 -0.59 -10.14
C ASN A 527 -57.97 0.06 -11.13
N SER A 528 -57.83 1.39 -11.11
CA SER A 528 -56.87 2.09 -11.96
C SER A 528 -55.44 1.87 -11.49
N TRP A 529 -54.53 1.72 -12.46
CA TRP A 529 -53.11 1.60 -12.20
C TRP A 529 -52.45 2.98 -12.21
N LEU A 530 -51.59 3.22 -11.23
CA LEU A 530 -50.96 4.50 -10.94
C LEU A 530 -49.43 4.36 -10.99
N MET A 531 -48.79 5.43 -11.44
CA MET A 531 -47.35 5.65 -11.32
C MET A 531 -47.17 6.78 -10.30
N LEU A 532 -46.77 6.43 -9.08
CA LEU A 532 -46.57 7.39 -8.00
C LEU A 532 -45.10 7.79 -7.95
N HIS A 533 -44.88 9.07 -7.67
CA HIS A 533 -43.55 9.67 -7.61
C HIS A 533 -43.49 10.70 -6.49
N GLN A 534 -42.36 10.73 -5.77
CA GLN A 534 -42.13 11.66 -4.66
C GLN A 534 -40.73 12.26 -4.78
N PRO A 535 -40.60 13.56 -5.08
CA PRO A 535 -39.31 14.24 -5.03
C PRO A 535 -38.68 14.14 -3.63
N LEU A 536 -37.36 13.91 -3.58
CA LEU A 536 -36.61 13.80 -2.32
C LEU A 536 -36.60 15.12 -1.54
N LEU A 537 -36.38 16.23 -2.24
CA LEU A 537 -36.37 17.57 -1.67
C LEU A 537 -37.61 18.33 -2.12
N THR A 538 -38.37 18.85 -1.16
CA THR A 538 -39.62 19.59 -1.39
C THR A 538 -39.64 20.87 -0.57
N SER A 539 -40.71 21.67 -0.70
CA SER A 539 -40.93 22.82 0.18
C SER A 539 -41.20 22.43 1.64
N ASP A 540 -41.56 21.18 1.91
CA ASP A 540 -41.71 20.67 3.28
C ASP A 540 -40.35 20.17 3.79
N VAL A 541 -39.80 20.91 4.75
CA VAL A 541 -38.52 20.60 5.39
C VAL A 541 -38.55 19.27 6.14
N ASN A 542 -39.72 18.84 6.63
CA ASN A 542 -39.87 17.61 7.41
C ASN A 542 -39.79 16.37 6.52
N TRP A 543 -40.36 16.41 5.31
CA TRP A 543 -40.16 15.35 4.31
C TRP A 543 -38.72 15.40 3.76
N SER A 544 -38.21 16.59 3.46
CA SER A 544 -36.86 16.78 2.91
C SER A 544 -35.76 16.21 3.81
N PHE A 545 -36.01 16.04 5.12
CA PHE A 545 -35.13 15.28 6.01
C PHE A 545 -34.80 13.87 5.47
N PHE A 546 -35.79 13.11 5.02
CA PHE A 546 -35.58 11.77 4.44
C PHE A 546 -34.84 11.85 3.10
N GLY A 547 -35.09 12.90 2.32
CA GLY A 547 -34.32 13.22 1.12
C GLY A 547 -32.84 13.42 1.41
N TRP A 548 -32.51 14.21 2.44
CA TRP A 548 -31.12 14.44 2.86
C TRP A 548 -30.43 13.18 3.39
N LEU A 549 -31.15 12.25 4.02
CA LEU A 549 -30.61 10.94 4.37
C LEU A 549 -30.19 10.16 3.12
N ALA A 550 -31.07 10.09 2.12
CA ALA A 550 -30.77 9.39 0.86
C ALA A 550 -29.64 10.07 0.07
N LEU A 551 -29.57 11.40 0.07
CA LEU A 551 -28.48 12.16 -0.56
C LEU A 551 -27.15 11.96 0.17
N PHE A 552 -27.15 11.87 1.50
CA PHE A 552 -25.94 11.53 2.28
C PHE A 552 -25.38 10.17 1.86
N ASP A 553 -26.24 9.17 1.74
CA ASP A 553 -25.90 7.83 1.25
C ASP A 553 -25.34 7.86 -0.19
N TRP A 554 -25.91 8.69 -1.07
CA TRP A 554 -25.40 8.88 -2.43
C TRP A 554 -23.99 9.48 -2.45
N ILE A 555 -23.72 10.48 -1.60
CA ILE A 555 -22.39 11.09 -1.47
C ILE A 555 -21.36 10.06 -0.98
N GLN A 556 -21.72 9.21 -0.02
CA GLN A 556 -20.86 8.13 0.46
C GLN A 556 -20.70 6.98 -0.55
N GLY A 557 -21.53 6.95 -1.59
CA GLY A 557 -21.53 5.92 -2.63
C GLY A 557 -22.21 4.61 -2.22
N THR A 558 -23.04 4.61 -1.18
CA THR A 558 -23.85 3.45 -0.77
C THR A 558 -25.11 3.32 -1.63
N ARG A 559 -25.59 4.43 -2.19
CA ARG A 559 -26.66 4.53 -3.20
C ARG A 559 -26.11 5.11 -4.50
N GLU A 560 -26.76 4.82 -5.61
CA GLU A 560 -26.48 5.42 -6.92
C GLU A 560 -27.76 6.06 -7.49
N VAL A 561 -27.58 7.05 -8.36
CA VAL A 561 -28.70 7.75 -9.01
C VAL A 561 -28.64 7.48 -10.50
N ILE A 562 -29.74 6.95 -11.02
CA ILE A 562 -29.88 6.60 -12.44
C ILE A 562 -31.03 7.41 -13.03
N ARG A 563 -30.78 7.98 -14.20
CA ARG A 563 -31.76 8.73 -14.98
C ARG A 563 -32.30 7.83 -16.11
N PHE A 564 -33.57 7.47 -16.01
CA PHE A 564 -34.30 6.69 -16.99
C PHE A 564 -35.05 7.65 -17.93
N GLU A 565 -34.56 7.82 -19.15
CA GLU A 565 -35.17 8.67 -20.16
C GLU A 565 -36.03 7.84 -21.11
N GLY A 566 -37.34 7.85 -20.86
CA GLY A 566 -38.31 7.25 -21.77
C GLY A 566 -38.82 8.24 -22.82
N ASP A 567 -39.71 7.75 -23.68
CA ASP A 567 -40.35 8.55 -24.72
C ASP A 567 -41.42 9.52 -24.19
N VAL A 568 -42.00 9.20 -23.03
CA VAL A 568 -43.10 9.97 -22.44
C VAL A 568 -42.60 10.82 -21.26
N THR A 569 -41.84 10.22 -20.34
CA THR A 569 -41.30 10.90 -19.16
C THR A 569 -39.85 10.53 -18.90
N THR A 570 -39.18 11.31 -18.06
CA THR A 570 -37.84 11.02 -17.54
C THR A 570 -37.95 10.85 -16.03
N LEU A 571 -37.47 9.73 -15.50
CA LEU A 571 -37.43 9.44 -14.07
C LEU A 571 -35.98 9.52 -13.58
N VAL A 572 -35.71 10.29 -12.54
CA VAL A 572 -34.38 10.34 -11.90
C VAL A 572 -34.49 9.67 -10.55
N LEU A 573 -34.09 8.41 -10.48
CA LEU A 573 -34.35 7.57 -9.31
C LEU A 573 -33.06 7.34 -8.52
N ILE A 574 -33.19 7.26 -7.20
CA ILE A 574 -32.14 6.82 -6.30
C ILE A 574 -32.29 5.34 -5.94
N SER A 575 -31.19 4.60 -5.97
CA SER A 575 -31.19 3.16 -5.69
C SER A 575 -31.38 2.88 -4.21
N GLU A 576 -31.66 1.62 -3.87
CA GLU A 576 -31.48 1.11 -2.51
C GLU A 576 -30.02 1.10 -2.07
N MET A 577 -29.83 1.07 -0.75
CA MET A 577 -28.52 0.98 -0.12
C MET A 577 -27.89 -0.39 -0.43
N SER A 578 -26.70 -0.38 -1.02
CA SER A 578 -25.93 -1.60 -1.27
C SER A 578 -25.14 -2.02 -0.03
N ALA A 579 -25.02 -3.34 0.19
CA ALA A 579 -24.16 -3.86 1.24
C ALA A 579 -22.67 -3.66 0.88
N PRO A 580 -21.82 -3.26 1.83
CA PRO A 580 -20.40 -3.06 1.56
C PRO A 580 -19.70 -4.41 1.27
N VAL A 581 -18.72 -4.36 0.38
CA VAL A 581 -17.85 -5.49 0.08
C VAL A 581 -16.68 -5.50 1.05
N VAL A 582 -16.37 -6.66 1.63
CA VAL A 582 -15.24 -6.86 2.52
C VAL A 582 -14.03 -7.28 1.70
N LEU A 583 -12.93 -6.54 1.84
CA LEU A 583 -11.64 -6.95 1.28
C LEU A 583 -10.95 -7.90 2.25
N ALA A 584 -10.74 -9.14 1.83
CA ALA A 584 -9.95 -10.09 2.60
C ALA A 584 -8.48 -9.63 2.63
N THR A 585 -8.02 -9.18 3.79
CA THR A 585 -6.59 -8.84 3.99
C THR A 585 -5.79 -10.11 4.23
N GLY A 586 -4.72 -10.29 3.46
CA GLY A 586 -3.79 -11.40 3.64
C GLY A 586 -2.99 -11.26 4.94
N ASN A 587 -2.66 -12.39 5.57
CA ASN A 587 -1.65 -12.43 6.64
C ASN A 587 -0.25 -12.54 6.03
N ASP A 588 0.15 -11.54 5.23
CA ASP A 588 1.48 -11.57 4.62
C ASP A 588 2.51 -10.99 5.60
N ASN A 589 3.06 -11.90 6.42
CA ASN A 589 3.99 -11.58 7.51
C ASN A 589 5.48 -11.70 7.10
N GLN A 590 5.81 -11.81 5.81
CA GLN A 590 7.19 -12.06 5.40
C GLN A 590 7.98 -10.75 5.20
N SER A 591 8.93 -10.52 6.11
CA SER A 591 9.86 -9.39 6.10
C SER A 591 11.29 -9.84 5.79
N ASN A 592 11.88 -9.29 4.74
CA ASN A 592 13.30 -9.32 4.45
C ASN A 592 14.12 -8.53 5.51
N GLY A 593 13.48 -7.70 6.33
CA GLY A 593 14.07 -7.00 7.46
C GLY A 593 14.61 -7.92 8.56
N VAL A 594 14.21 -9.19 8.59
CA VAL A 594 14.68 -10.19 9.57
C VAL A 594 16.19 -10.44 9.47
N ILE A 595 16.72 -10.54 8.24
CA ILE A 595 18.17 -10.76 8.03
C ILE A 595 18.97 -9.55 8.54
N ILE A 596 18.51 -8.35 8.20
CA ILE A 596 19.12 -7.09 8.64
C ILE A 596 19.12 -7.00 10.18
N TYR A 597 18.01 -7.38 10.82
CA TYR A 597 17.90 -7.43 12.27
C TYR A 597 18.92 -8.39 12.90
N TYR A 598 19.12 -9.59 12.34
CA TYR A 598 20.14 -10.53 12.83
C TYR A 598 21.57 -10.00 12.65
N MET A 599 21.85 -9.27 11.56
CA MET A 599 23.14 -8.60 11.39
C MET A 599 23.36 -7.55 12.49
N LEU A 600 22.35 -6.75 12.84
CA LEU A 600 22.44 -5.81 13.96
C LEU A 600 22.68 -6.51 15.28
N LEU A 601 21.95 -7.58 15.55
CA LEU A 601 22.10 -8.38 16.76
C LEU A 601 23.53 -8.92 16.88
N TYR A 602 24.09 -9.46 15.78
CA TYR A 602 25.48 -9.91 15.74
C TYR A 602 26.47 -8.78 16.07
N THR A 603 26.34 -7.61 15.46
CA THR A 603 27.24 -6.47 15.75
C THR A 603 27.15 -6.00 17.20
N THR A 604 25.95 -6.02 17.81
CA THR A 604 25.76 -5.69 19.22
C THR A 604 26.37 -6.76 20.14
N ILE A 605 26.17 -8.06 19.85
CA ILE A 605 26.77 -9.16 20.61
C ILE A 605 28.30 -9.09 20.56
N ALA A 606 28.88 -8.86 19.38
CA ALA A 606 30.32 -8.71 19.21
C ALA A 606 30.85 -7.50 20.00
N SER A 607 30.16 -6.35 19.95
CA SER A 607 30.51 -5.16 20.74
C SER A 607 30.44 -5.44 22.24
N ALA A 608 29.37 -6.09 22.71
CA ALA A 608 29.17 -6.44 24.10
C ALA A 608 30.24 -7.42 24.61
N PHE A 609 30.59 -8.43 23.82
CA PHE A 609 31.66 -9.38 24.15
C PHE A 609 32.99 -8.66 24.42
N VAL A 610 33.41 -7.77 23.52
CA VAL A 610 34.67 -7.03 23.64
C VAL A 610 34.61 -6.01 24.77
N GLY A 611 33.49 -5.29 24.90
CA GLY A 611 33.32 -4.27 25.92
C GLY A 611 33.25 -4.84 27.34
N ILE A 612 32.51 -5.94 27.55
CA ILE A 612 32.46 -6.65 28.83
C ILE A 612 33.84 -7.24 29.15
N GLY A 613 34.52 -7.83 28.17
CA GLY A 613 35.90 -8.30 28.34
C GLY A 613 36.83 -7.18 28.82
N ALA A 614 36.76 -5.99 28.22
CA ALA A 614 37.57 -4.85 28.63
C ALA A 614 37.23 -4.35 30.06
N ILE A 615 35.96 -4.40 30.46
CA ILE A 615 35.54 -4.10 31.84
C ILE A 615 36.12 -5.14 32.81
N VAL A 616 36.04 -6.43 32.48
CA VAL A 616 36.60 -7.53 33.30
C VAL A 616 38.11 -7.35 33.47
N TYR A 617 38.87 -7.11 32.38
CA TYR A 617 40.29 -6.82 32.47
C TYR A 617 40.55 -5.59 33.37
N THR A 618 39.73 -4.53 33.25
CA THR A 618 39.87 -3.34 34.11
C THR A 618 39.65 -3.63 35.59
N ILE A 619 38.71 -4.50 35.93
CA ILE A 619 38.42 -4.92 37.30
C ILE A 619 39.53 -5.84 37.84
N VAL A 620 39.93 -6.85 37.06
CA VAL A 620 40.98 -7.83 37.43
C VAL A 620 42.31 -7.12 37.71
N HIS A 621 42.63 -6.07 36.96
CA HIS A 621 43.83 -5.25 37.18
C HIS A 621 43.64 -4.10 38.18
N GLY A 622 42.54 -4.08 38.94
CA GLY A 622 42.30 -3.12 40.03
C GLY A 622 42.23 -1.66 39.57
N PHE A 623 41.60 -1.39 38.43
CA PHE A 623 41.46 -0.07 37.79
C PHE A 623 42.80 0.61 37.40
N ARG A 624 43.89 -0.16 37.30
CA ARG A 624 45.22 0.34 36.90
C ARG A 624 45.44 0.24 35.38
N ILE A 625 44.53 0.84 34.62
CA ILE A 625 44.49 0.83 33.14
C ILE A 625 44.43 2.28 32.64
N SER A 626 44.89 2.55 31.42
CA SER A 626 44.83 3.88 30.81
C SER A 626 43.40 4.25 30.42
N GLY A 627 42.69 4.96 31.31
CA GLY A 627 41.29 5.36 31.08
C GLY A 627 41.03 6.13 29.77
N ARG A 628 42.04 6.84 29.22
CA ARG A 628 41.93 7.54 27.92
C ARG A 628 41.66 6.58 26.75
N ASN A 629 42.19 5.36 26.81
CA ASN A 629 42.03 4.36 25.76
C ASN A 629 40.60 3.79 25.75
N LEU A 630 39.89 3.78 26.89
CA LEU A 630 38.52 3.27 27.00
C LEU A 630 37.53 4.11 26.19
N PHE A 631 37.72 5.43 26.09
CA PHE A 631 36.88 6.33 25.27
C PHE A 631 36.99 6.07 23.76
N LEU A 632 38.06 5.39 23.32
CA LEU A 632 38.34 5.10 21.91
C LEU A 632 37.78 3.74 21.45
N PHE A 633 37.06 3.03 22.33
CA PHE A 633 36.47 1.72 22.07
C PHE A 633 35.77 1.64 20.71
N ASN A 634 34.78 2.50 20.45
CA ASN A 634 33.99 2.45 19.21
C ASN A 634 34.86 2.57 17.95
N ARG A 635 35.89 3.42 17.95
CA ARG A 635 36.77 3.64 16.78
C ARG A 635 37.72 2.47 16.51
N VAL A 636 38.23 1.86 17.56
CA VAL A 636 39.26 0.80 17.45
C VAL A 636 38.62 -0.59 17.44
N ALA A 637 37.81 -0.92 18.44
CA ALA A 637 37.19 -2.23 18.55
C ALA A 637 36.18 -2.49 17.41
N GLY A 638 35.42 -1.48 16.99
CA GLY A 638 34.47 -1.62 15.88
C GLY A 638 35.14 -2.03 14.56
N SER A 639 36.23 -1.36 14.19
CA SER A 639 36.95 -1.69 12.94
C SER A 639 37.64 -3.06 12.99
N VAL A 640 38.09 -3.49 14.17
CA VAL A 640 38.85 -4.73 14.36
C VAL A 640 37.96 -5.97 14.52
N TRP A 641 36.89 -5.89 15.32
CA TRP A 641 36.07 -7.05 15.70
C TRP A 641 34.81 -7.22 14.87
N ILE A 642 34.25 -6.12 14.34
CA ILE A 642 33.01 -6.15 13.57
C ILE A 642 33.32 -6.02 12.07
N GLY A 643 34.23 -5.11 11.74
CA GLY A 643 34.64 -4.85 10.36
C GLY A 643 33.76 -3.82 9.65
N ARG A 644 34.35 -3.17 8.63
CA ARG A 644 33.75 -2.02 7.93
C ARG A 644 32.37 -2.32 7.30
N PRO A 645 32.15 -3.46 6.60
CA PRO A 645 30.86 -3.71 5.94
C PRO A 645 29.69 -3.79 6.92
N LEU A 646 29.84 -4.50 8.04
CA LEU A 646 28.78 -4.64 9.05
C LEU A 646 28.53 -3.34 9.82
N LEU A 647 29.57 -2.52 10.03
CA LEU A 647 29.41 -1.16 10.55
C LEU A 647 28.62 -0.26 9.59
N LEU A 648 28.86 -0.38 8.27
CA LEU A 648 28.09 0.36 7.27
C LEU A 648 26.63 -0.11 7.22
N VAL A 649 26.36 -1.42 7.31
CA VAL A 649 24.99 -1.95 7.42
C VAL A 649 24.30 -1.35 8.65
N ARG A 650 24.97 -1.35 9.80
CA ARG A 650 24.43 -0.75 11.03
C ARG A 650 24.13 0.74 10.88
N ALA A 651 25.04 1.49 10.25
CA ALA A 651 24.84 2.91 9.98
C ALA A 651 23.71 3.18 8.98
N LEU A 652 23.57 2.32 7.97
CA LEU A 652 22.51 2.39 6.97
C LEU A 652 21.14 2.16 7.62
N VAL A 653 21.02 1.15 8.50
CA VAL A 653 19.77 0.94 9.25
C VAL A 653 19.43 2.17 10.09
N ALA A 654 20.40 2.73 10.81
CA ALA A 654 20.18 3.95 11.58
C ALA A 654 19.72 5.11 10.68
N SER A 655 20.29 5.23 9.48
CA SER A 655 19.90 6.24 8.49
C SER A 655 18.48 6.01 7.94
N ILE A 656 18.10 4.74 7.69
CA ILE A 656 16.74 4.37 7.29
C ILE A 656 15.76 4.71 8.42
N VAL A 657 16.06 4.37 9.67
CA VAL A 657 15.24 4.72 10.82
C VAL A 657 15.11 6.25 10.94
N LEU A 658 16.17 7.04 10.75
CA LEU A 658 16.09 8.51 10.70
C LEU A 658 15.32 9.05 9.48
N GLY A 659 15.19 8.25 8.42
CA GLY A 659 14.47 8.55 7.20
C GLY A 659 13.02 8.08 7.19
N THR A 660 12.56 7.32 8.19
CA THR A 660 11.17 6.83 8.27
C THR A 660 10.33 7.65 9.25
N CYS A 661 9.05 7.81 8.93
CA CYS A 661 8.11 8.50 9.80
C CYS A 661 7.90 7.74 11.11
N GLN A 662 7.49 8.45 12.15
CA GLN A 662 7.17 7.88 13.46
C GLN A 662 5.70 8.11 13.76
N ILE A 663 4.87 7.16 13.32
CA ILE A 663 3.42 7.24 13.43
C ILE A 663 2.90 5.97 14.07
N GLN A 664 1.92 6.15 14.94
CA GLN A 664 1.20 5.06 15.58
C GLN A 664 -0.29 5.19 15.28
N LEU A 665 -0.92 4.03 15.11
CA LEU A 665 -2.37 3.91 15.06
C LEU A 665 -2.87 3.80 16.51
N LEU A 666 -3.45 4.88 17.04
CA LEU A 666 -3.97 4.87 18.40
C LEU A 666 -5.48 4.61 18.38
N PRO A 667 -5.98 3.60 19.12
CA PRO A 667 -7.39 3.46 19.39
C PRO A 667 -7.79 4.54 20.40
N ASP A 668 -8.73 5.39 20.03
CA ASP A 668 -9.30 6.40 20.87
C ASP A 668 -10.79 6.11 21.00
N GLY A 669 -11.22 5.48 22.10
CA GLY A 669 -12.63 5.32 22.49
C GLY A 669 -13.61 4.97 21.35
N GLY A 670 -13.28 3.97 20.51
CA GLY A 670 -14.10 3.53 19.37
C GLY A 670 -13.70 4.09 17.99
N TYR A 671 -12.82 5.09 17.98
CA TYR A 671 -12.22 5.67 16.78
C TYR A 671 -10.76 5.25 16.66
N SER A 672 -10.21 5.26 15.45
CA SER A 672 -8.80 5.04 15.20
C SER A 672 -8.28 6.10 14.23
N LYS A 673 -7.08 6.61 14.53
CA LYS A 673 -6.43 7.65 13.73
C LYS A 673 -4.91 7.47 13.75
N PHE A 674 -4.27 7.82 12.64
CA PHE A 674 -2.82 7.98 12.60
C PHE A 674 -2.38 9.25 13.32
N THR A 675 -1.51 9.08 14.31
CA THR A 675 -0.98 10.17 15.12
C THR A 675 0.55 10.16 15.08
N ALA A 676 1.14 11.35 15.00
CA ALA A 676 2.60 11.49 15.09
C ALA A 676 3.05 11.14 16.51
N ALA A 677 3.98 10.19 16.60
CA ALA A 677 4.61 9.75 17.84
C ALA A 677 6.12 10.07 17.77
N PRO A 678 6.51 11.35 17.89
CA PRO A 678 7.91 11.75 17.73
C PRO A 678 8.80 11.05 18.76
N ARG A 679 10.03 10.73 18.36
CA ARG A 679 11.02 10.09 19.24
C ARG A 679 11.40 11.04 20.37
N SER A 680 11.74 10.46 21.52
CA SER A 680 12.37 11.24 22.58
C SER A 680 13.76 11.72 22.13
N ILE A 681 14.21 12.85 22.65
CA ILE A 681 15.55 13.39 22.32
C ILE A 681 16.67 12.37 22.62
N TRP A 682 16.51 11.55 23.67
CA TRP A 682 17.45 10.48 24.01
C TRP A 682 17.49 9.38 22.95
N SER A 683 16.33 8.98 22.42
CA SER A 683 16.25 8.00 21.33
C SER A 683 16.89 8.55 20.06
N SER A 684 16.63 9.82 19.72
CA SER A 684 17.27 10.50 18.58
C SER A 684 18.78 10.59 18.72
N MET A 685 19.30 10.91 19.91
CA MET A 685 20.75 10.92 20.18
C MET A 685 21.41 9.55 19.96
N VAL A 686 20.74 8.46 20.34
CA VAL A 686 21.25 7.10 20.17
C VAL A 686 21.24 6.71 18.69
N VAL A 687 20.14 6.91 17.98
CA VAL A 687 20.03 6.58 16.54
C VAL A 687 21.01 7.43 15.72
N ALA A 688 21.15 8.73 16.01
CA ALA A 688 22.15 9.59 15.40
C ALA A 688 23.59 9.11 15.68
N GLY A 689 23.85 8.62 16.89
CA GLY A 689 25.13 8.00 17.26
C GLY A 689 25.47 6.81 16.38
N GLU A 690 24.49 5.95 16.12
CA GLU A 690 24.63 4.77 15.26
C GLU A 690 24.80 5.15 13.77
N ALA A 691 24.16 6.23 13.30
CA ALA A 691 24.43 6.76 11.96
C ALA A 691 25.90 7.23 11.79
N THR A 692 26.58 7.64 12.87
CA THR A 692 27.97 8.12 12.80
C THR A 692 29.02 7.04 12.55
N TRP A 693 28.64 5.75 12.53
CA TRP A 693 29.52 4.68 12.07
C TRP A 693 30.07 4.94 10.66
N VAL A 694 29.32 5.63 9.79
CA VAL A 694 29.81 6.09 8.48
C VAL A 694 31.05 6.98 8.63
N SER A 695 31.01 7.97 9.53
CA SER A 695 32.17 8.83 9.81
C SER A 695 33.38 8.06 10.34
N TYR A 696 33.16 7.01 11.14
CA TYR A 696 34.25 6.17 11.62
C TYR A 696 34.89 5.34 10.50
N VAL A 697 34.08 4.78 9.60
CA VAL A 697 34.57 4.03 8.44
C VAL A 697 35.31 4.95 7.46
N ILE A 698 34.77 6.14 7.17
CA ILE A 698 35.46 7.15 6.33
C ILE A 698 36.81 7.52 6.96
N GLY A 699 36.83 7.79 8.27
CA GLY A 699 38.07 8.08 9.00
C GLY A 699 39.11 6.95 8.88
N ASP A 700 38.67 5.69 9.01
CA ASP A 700 39.53 4.51 8.91
C ASP A 700 40.04 4.24 7.47
N VAL A 701 39.27 4.58 6.43
CA VAL A 701 39.72 4.55 5.03
C VAL A 701 40.76 5.65 4.77
N LEU A 702 40.49 6.86 5.25
CA LEU A 702 41.38 8.01 5.08
C LEU A 702 42.70 7.90 5.84
N LEU A 703 42.84 6.96 6.79
CA LEU A 703 44.12 6.66 7.44
C LEU A 703 45.21 6.23 6.44
N VAL A 704 44.83 5.71 5.26
CA VAL A 704 45.78 5.33 4.21
C VAL A 704 46.45 6.56 3.58
N SER A 705 45.71 7.67 3.44
CA SER A 705 46.17 8.88 2.74
C SER A 705 46.56 10.01 3.70
N MET A 706 45.96 10.09 4.88
CA MET A 706 46.22 11.11 5.89
C MET A 706 47.30 10.66 6.88
N ARG A 707 48.17 11.58 7.31
CA ARG A 707 49.11 11.32 8.41
C ARG A 707 48.32 11.07 9.71
N THR A 708 48.73 10.02 10.45
CA THR A 708 48.14 9.60 11.74
C THR A 708 47.99 10.75 12.74
N SER A 709 48.93 11.70 12.77
CA SER A 709 48.89 12.89 13.64
C SER A 709 47.70 13.81 13.37
N SER A 710 47.32 13.98 12.10
CA SER A 710 46.20 14.84 11.68
C SER A 710 44.86 14.15 11.92
N THR A 711 44.76 12.85 11.62
CA THR A 711 43.53 12.07 11.78
C THR A 711 43.07 11.98 13.24
N LYS A 712 44.01 12.00 14.20
CA LYS A 712 43.72 12.01 15.64
C LYS A 712 42.90 13.23 16.09
N ILE A 713 43.00 14.35 15.39
CA ILE A 713 42.25 15.59 15.66
C ILE A 713 41.01 15.67 14.78
N ILE A 714 41.13 15.35 13.50
CA ILE A 714 40.06 15.49 12.49
C ILE A 714 38.89 14.55 12.80
N ALA A 715 39.15 13.27 13.06
CA ALA A 715 38.08 12.27 13.12
C ALA A 715 37.12 12.43 14.31
N PRO A 716 37.56 12.83 15.52
CA PRO A 716 36.67 13.23 16.63
C PRO A 716 35.79 14.43 16.30
N ILE A 717 36.36 15.49 15.73
CA ILE A 717 35.61 16.70 15.36
C ILE A 717 34.55 16.36 14.31
N ALA A 718 34.92 15.60 13.28
CA ALA A 718 34.00 15.18 12.22
C ALA A 718 32.79 14.42 12.76
N SER A 719 33.00 13.38 13.59
CA SER A 719 31.88 12.59 14.12
C SER A 719 31.02 13.37 15.10
N THR A 720 31.61 14.25 15.91
CA THR A 720 30.85 15.06 16.87
C THR A 720 30.01 16.10 16.14
N LEU A 721 30.55 16.76 15.12
CA LEU A 721 29.78 17.68 14.26
C LEU A 721 28.65 16.93 13.55
N ALA A 722 28.93 15.80 12.91
CA ALA A 722 27.92 15.00 12.22
C ALA A 722 26.81 14.54 13.17
N TRP A 723 27.17 14.05 14.37
CA TRP A 723 26.21 13.64 15.39
C TRP A 723 25.31 14.81 15.82
N LEU A 724 25.89 15.97 16.12
CA LEU A 724 25.13 17.16 16.56
C LEU A 724 24.17 17.65 15.47
N THR A 725 24.63 17.70 14.22
CA THR A 725 23.80 18.09 13.08
C THR A 725 22.65 17.11 12.85
N ILE A 726 22.89 15.80 12.95
CA ILE A 726 21.84 14.78 12.78
C ILE A 726 20.82 14.83 13.92
N VAL A 727 21.25 15.07 15.16
CA VAL A 727 20.32 15.23 16.30
C VAL A 727 19.42 16.45 16.11
N ILE A 728 19.98 17.60 15.71
CA ILE A 728 19.19 18.81 15.41
C ILE A 728 18.22 18.53 14.27
N LEU A 729 18.70 17.87 13.21
CA LEU A 729 17.91 17.55 12.04
C LEU A 729 16.73 16.60 12.38
N ASP A 730 16.93 15.60 13.24
CA ASP A 730 15.87 14.66 13.70
C ASP A 730 14.85 15.33 14.62
N TYR A 731 15.30 16.23 15.50
CA TYR A 731 14.44 16.90 16.46
C TYR A 731 13.60 18.03 15.84
N GLU A 732 14.21 18.91 15.05
CA GLU A 732 13.54 20.09 14.47
C GLU A 732 12.71 19.76 13.23
N TYR A 733 13.13 18.76 12.44
CA TYR A 733 12.51 18.40 11.17
C TYR A 733 12.25 16.89 11.08
N PRO A 734 11.30 16.34 11.86
CA PRO A 734 10.93 14.93 11.80
C PRO A 734 10.25 14.59 10.47
N VAL A 735 10.45 13.36 9.99
CA VAL A 735 9.80 12.87 8.77
C VAL A 735 8.31 12.63 9.05
N THR A 736 7.44 13.23 8.24
CA THR A 736 5.99 13.07 8.31
C THR A 736 5.49 12.08 7.26
N LEU A 737 4.35 11.45 7.54
CA LEU A 737 3.65 10.61 6.57
C LEU A 737 2.88 11.51 5.61
N THR A 738 3.18 11.37 4.33
CA THR A 738 2.50 12.13 3.28
C THR A 738 1.90 11.15 2.28
N GLY A 739 0.78 11.55 1.69
CA GLY A 739 0.15 10.77 0.64
C GLY A 739 -0.37 11.69 -0.44
N GLN A 740 -0.38 11.19 -1.67
CA GLN A 740 -0.95 11.86 -2.82
C GLN A 740 -1.85 10.87 -3.56
N LEU A 741 -3.10 11.27 -3.79
CA LEU A 741 -4.02 10.57 -4.66
C LEU A 741 -3.85 11.10 -6.08
N ASP A 742 -3.72 10.17 -7.01
CA ASP A 742 -3.78 10.40 -8.45
C ASP A 742 -4.37 9.14 -9.09
N ARG A 743 -5.70 9.05 -9.11
CA ARG A 743 -6.38 7.86 -9.64
C ARG A 743 -6.27 7.82 -11.16
N GLN A 744 -5.61 6.78 -11.64
CA GLN A 744 -5.52 6.44 -13.05
C GLN A 744 -6.13 5.05 -13.25
N CYS A 745 -7.16 4.97 -14.09
CA CYS A 745 -7.89 3.74 -14.34
C CYS A 745 -7.89 3.41 -15.84
N THR A 746 -7.83 2.12 -16.14
CA THR A 746 -8.05 1.58 -17.49
C THR A 746 -9.15 0.55 -17.45
N ALA A 747 -9.95 0.48 -18.51
CA ALA A 747 -10.99 -0.53 -18.66
C ALA A 747 -10.57 -1.61 -19.65
N ASP A 748 -10.79 -2.86 -19.26
CA ASP A 748 -10.53 -4.05 -20.06
C ASP A 748 -11.81 -4.85 -20.27
N ASN A 749 -11.78 -5.73 -21.29
CA ASN A 749 -12.84 -6.69 -21.59
C ASN A 749 -14.23 -6.03 -21.67
N THR A 750 -14.36 -5.02 -22.52
CA THR A 750 -15.64 -4.35 -22.82
C THR A 750 -16.24 -3.72 -21.55
N TYR A 751 -15.43 -2.99 -20.79
CA TYR A 751 -15.79 -2.35 -19.52
C TYR A 751 -16.28 -3.30 -18.42
N SER A 752 -16.01 -4.60 -18.54
CA SER A 752 -16.33 -5.56 -17.48
C SER A 752 -15.31 -5.59 -16.35
N LYS A 753 -14.10 -5.03 -16.58
CA LYS A 753 -13.01 -5.02 -15.60
C LYS A 753 -12.28 -3.67 -15.61
N LEU A 754 -12.10 -3.09 -14.44
CA LEU A 754 -11.34 -1.87 -14.22
C LEU A 754 -10.03 -2.20 -13.48
N ASN A 755 -8.91 -1.70 -13.99
CA ASN A 755 -7.63 -1.73 -13.29
C ASN A 755 -7.26 -0.29 -12.93
N CYS A 756 -7.07 -0.01 -11.65
CA CYS A 756 -6.83 1.34 -11.14
C CYS A 756 -5.58 1.41 -10.25
N HIS A 757 -4.81 2.48 -10.42
CA HIS A 757 -3.74 2.88 -9.51
C HIS A 757 -4.10 4.23 -8.93
N SER A 758 -4.21 4.31 -7.60
CA SER A 758 -4.86 5.46 -6.94
C SER A 758 -3.89 6.51 -6.38
N GLY A 759 -2.59 6.23 -6.36
CA GLY A 759 -1.58 7.18 -5.88
C GLY A 759 -0.47 6.54 -5.05
N VAL A 760 0.23 7.36 -4.27
CA VAL A 760 1.42 6.99 -3.50
C VAL A 760 1.33 7.51 -2.06
N VAL A 761 1.67 6.67 -1.08
CA VAL A 761 1.81 7.01 0.34
C VAL A 761 3.28 6.87 0.72
N GLN A 762 3.91 7.99 1.07
CA GLN A 762 5.31 8.06 1.46
C GLN A 762 5.45 7.93 2.98
N VAL A 763 5.96 6.78 3.42
CA VAL A 763 6.24 6.48 4.83
C VAL A 763 7.66 6.90 5.23
N GLY A 764 8.56 7.01 4.26
CA GLY A 764 9.92 7.48 4.47
C GLY A 764 10.41 8.40 3.35
N SER A 765 11.57 9.01 3.58
CA SER A 765 12.20 9.95 2.65
C SER A 765 13.61 9.49 2.28
N SER A 766 13.81 9.16 1.01
CA SER A 766 15.14 8.87 0.44
C SER A 766 16.06 10.09 0.48
N GLN A 767 15.49 11.29 0.31
CA GLN A 767 16.21 12.55 0.45
C GLN A 767 16.76 12.71 1.87
N ARG A 768 16.00 12.32 2.90
CA ARG A 768 16.46 12.35 4.29
C ARG A 768 17.63 11.40 4.53
N VAL A 769 17.56 10.18 4.02
CA VAL A 769 18.68 9.22 4.09
C VAL A 769 19.92 9.78 3.40
N ALA A 770 19.77 10.36 2.20
CA ALA A 770 20.85 11.01 1.47
C ALA A 770 21.45 12.20 2.23
N MET A 771 20.61 13.04 2.87
CA MET A 771 21.07 14.14 3.72
C MET A 771 21.89 13.64 4.91
N VAL A 772 21.42 12.59 5.62
CA VAL A 772 22.16 12.01 6.74
C VAL A 772 23.53 11.52 6.30
N LEU A 773 23.64 10.84 5.16
CA LEU A 773 24.92 10.40 4.60
C LEU A 773 25.80 11.58 4.16
N ALA A 774 25.21 12.59 3.51
CA ALA A 774 25.91 13.79 3.07
C ALA A 774 26.47 14.60 4.25
N VAL A 775 25.76 14.67 5.38
CA VAL A 775 26.22 15.30 6.63
C VAL A 775 27.49 14.62 7.16
N GLN A 776 27.60 13.29 7.06
CA GLN A 776 28.81 12.58 7.49
C GLN A 776 30.03 12.96 6.62
N VAL A 777 29.84 13.05 5.31
CA VAL A 777 30.90 13.42 4.36
C VAL A 777 31.29 14.90 4.51
N SER A 778 30.31 15.79 4.61
CA SER A 778 30.56 17.23 4.76
C SER A 778 31.20 17.57 6.09
N ALA A 779 30.77 16.94 7.19
CA ALA A 779 31.41 17.09 8.50
C ALA A 779 32.87 16.62 8.47
N MET A 780 33.18 15.53 7.75
CA MET A 780 34.56 15.09 7.53
C MET A 780 35.38 16.12 6.74
N ALA A 781 34.82 16.70 5.68
CA ALA A 781 35.50 17.73 4.88
C ALA A 781 35.78 19.00 5.69
N VAL A 782 34.78 19.50 6.44
CA VAL A 782 34.92 20.67 7.32
C VAL A 782 35.96 20.40 8.41
N ALA A 783 35.90 19.24 9.06
CA ALA A 783 36.88 18.85 10.07
C ALA A 783 38.28 18.72 9.47
N ALA A 784 38.41 18.24 8.24
CA ALA A 784 39.70 18.17 7.54
C ALA A 784 40.27 19.56 7.25
N LEU A 785 39.44 20.52 6.80
CA LEU A 785 39.86 21.91 6.58
C LEU A 785 40.32 22.59 7.88
N VAL A 786 39.53 22.44 8.95
CA VAL A 786 39.88 22.95 10.29
C VAL A 786 41.15 22.26 10.80
N GLY A 787 41.27 20.95 10.62
CA GLY A 787 42.44 20.17 11.01
C GLY A 787 43.71 20.56 10.24
N ILE A 788 43.61 20.88 8.94
CA ILE A 788 44.72 21.43 8.15
C ILE A 788 45.10 22.83 8.65
N GLY A 789 44.13 23.67 9.03
CA GLY A 789 44.39 24.97 9.65
C GLY A 789 45.12 24.88 11.01
N ILE A 790 44.68 23.97 11.88
CA ILE A 790 45.30 23.75 13.20
C ILE A 790 46.68 23.08 13.07
N THR A 791 46.83 22.11 12.16
CA THR A 791 48.12 21.43 11.97
C THR A 791 49.12 22.26 11.19
N SER A 792 48.70 23.16 10.30
CA SER A 792 49.60 24.11 9.62
C SER A 792 50.15 25.19 10.58
N THR A 793 49.32 25.64 11.54
CA THR A 793 49.75 26.57 12.61
C THR A 793 50.63 25.88 13.65
N GLN A 794 50.38 24.61 13.98
CA GLN A 794 51.28 23.80 14.80
C GLN A 794 52.57 23.40 14.07
N ARG A 795 52.54 23.14 12.75
CA ARG A 795 53.75 22.89 11.94
C ARG A 795 54.73 24.06 11.99
N ARG A 796 54.23 25.30 11.91
CA ARG A 796 55.08 26.49 12.09
C ARG A 796 55.73 26.60 13.49
N ARG A 797 55.25 25.87 14.50
CA ARG A 797 55.84 25.82 15.84
C ARG A 797 56.66 24.55 16.13
N VAL A 798 56.57 23.51 15.29
CA VAL A 798 57.09 22.14 15.60
C VAL A 798 58.05 21.60 14.52
N ASP A 799 58.59 22.45 13.64
CA ASP A 799 59.68 22.06 12.72
C ASP A 799 61.04 21.78 13.41
N GLN A 800 61.06 21.64 14.75
CA GLN A 800 62.19 21.10 15.50
C GLN A 800 61.82 19.72 16.09
N GLY A 801 62.00 18.65 15.31
CA GLY A 801 62.18 17.30 15.88
C GLY A 801 61.09 16.24 15.71
N ALA A 802 60.26 16.26 14.65
CA ALA A 802 59.29 15.17 14.42
C ALA A 802 59.96 13.92 13.77
N HIS A 803 60.33 12.95 14.61
CA HIS A 803 60.84 11.63 14.17
C HIS A 803 59.78 10.82 13.40
N THR A 804 60.12 10.36 12.18
CA THR A 804 59.32 9.42 11.39
C THR A 804 59.38 8.01 12.00
N MET A 805 58.26 7.56 12.57
CA MET A 805 58.07 6.19 13.08
C MET A 805 57.74 5.20 11.95
N ARG A 806 58.15 3.95 12.14
CA ARG A 806 57.73 2.81 11.30
C ARG A 806 56.42 2.22 11.86
N PRO A 807 55.43 1.91 11.02
CA PRO A 807 54.16 1.32 11.46
C PRO A 807 54.36 -0.09 12.02
N SER A 808 53.59 -0.45 13.05
CA SER A 808 53.62 -1.80 13.63
C SER A 808 52.87 -2.78 12.73
N LEU A 809 53.50 -3.90 12.37
CA LEU A 809 52.85 -4.94 11.57
C LEU A 809 51.80 -5.73 12.36
N VAL A 810 51.73 -5.62 13.68
CA VAL A 810 50.81 -6.39 14.54
C VAL A 810 49.53 -5.62 14.84
N LEU A 811 49.61 -4.29 14.86
CA LEU A 811 48.49 -3.42 15.25
C LEU A 811 47.71 -2.96 14.02
N HIS A 812 46.39 -2.82 14.17
CA HIS A 812 45.55 -2.26 13.11
C HIS A 812 45.79 -0.75 12.97
N GLY A 813 45.65 -0.19 11.77
CA GLY A 813 45.90 1.24 11.52
C GLY A 813 45.10 2.18 12.43
N ALA A 814 43.84 1.84 12.72
CA ALA A 814 43.01 2.56 13.69
C ALA A 814 43.61 2.59 15.12
N ALA A 815 44.20 1.48 15.57
CA ALA A 815 44.83 1.41 16.88
C ALA A 815 46.09 2.29 16.96
N GLU A 816 46.91 2.27 15.91
CA GLU A 816 48.13 3.09 15.83
C GLU A 816 47.84 4.60 15.80
N ALA A 817 46.74 4.99 15.14
CA ALA A 817 46.36 6.38 14.98
C ALA A 817 45.72 6.99 16.24
N PHE A 818 44.82 6.25 16.91
CA PHE A 818 43.95 6.82 17.95
C PHE A 818 44.44 6.59 19.37
N LEU A 819 44.98 5.39 19.69
CA LEU A 819 45.32 5.03 21.08
C LEU A 819 46.35 5.97 21.69
N HIS A 820 46.23 6.19 23.00
CA HIS A 820 47.12 7.07 23.74
C HIS A 820 48.44 6.36 24.03
N ARG A 821 49.56 7.07 23.81
CA ARG A 821 50.91 6.56 24.10
C ARG A 821 51.37 7.12 25.44
N HIS A 822 51.64 6.23 26.38
CA HIS A 822 52.34 6.61 27.60
C HIS A 822 53.85 6.61 27.29
N HIS A 823 54.47 7.79 27.28
CA HIS A 823 55.90 7.94 27.06
C HIS A 823 56.62 7.93 28.42
N THR A 824 57.14 6.77 28.81
CA THR A 824 58.24 6.69 29.77
C THR A 824 59.56 6.64 29.00
N ALA A 825 60.62 7.20 29.59
CA ALA A 825 61.91 7.43 28.94
C ALA A 825 62.44 6.18 28.20
N GLY A 826 62.38 6.19 26.86
CA GLY A 826 63.02 5.21 25.98
C GLY A 826 62.10 4.21 25.26
N VAL A 827 62.03 4.34 23.93
CA VAL A 827 61.84 3.31 22.88
C VAL A 827 60.58 2.42 22.89
N PHE A 828 59.83 2.22 23.98
CA PHE A 828 58.75 1.23 24.04
C PHE A 828 57.33 1.85 24.08
N TRP A 829 56.40 1.31 23.28
CA TRP A 829 54.97 1.63 23.39
C TRP A 829 54.28 0.60 24.29
N HIS A 830 53.81 1.04 25.45
CA HIS A 830 53.04 0.23 26.40
C HIS A 830 51.53 0.33 26.11
N LEU A 831 50.88 -0.80 25.86
CA LEU A 831 49.42 -0.95 25.88
C LEU A 831 48.98 -1.86 27.02
N ASP A 832 47.90 -1.47 27.69
CA ASP A 832 47.24 -2.28 28.72
C ASP A 832 46.40 -3.41 28.10
N ASP A 833 46.09 -4.43 28.90
CA ASP A 833 45.32 -5.61 28.48
C ASP A 833 43.95 -5.25 27.88
N ALA A 834 43.32 -4.18 28.36
CA ALA A 834 42.06 -3.68 27.80
C ALA A 834 42.23 -3.07 26.38
N ALA A 835 43.27 -2.26 26.14
CA ALA A 835 43.53 -1.73 24.80
C ALA A 835 44.05 -2.79 23.82
N LEU A 836 44.75 -3.83 24.32
CA LEU A 836 45.14 -4.99 23.52
C LEU A 836 43.91 -5.79 23.06
N LEU A 837 42.91 -5.96 23.92
CA LEU A 837 41.64 -6.56 23.54
C LEU A 837 40.93 -5.75 22.45
N PHE A 838 40.90 -4.42 22.53
CA PHE A 838 40.38 -3.58 21.43
C PHE A 838 41.15 -3.77 20.13
N CYS A 839 42.46 -4.07 20.22
CA CYS A 839 43.31 -4.40 19.10
C CYS A 839 43.16 -5.86 18.63
N GLY A 840 42.23 -6.66 19.17
CA GLY A 840 42.03 -8.06 18.76
C GLY A 840 43.13 -9.02 19.25
N LEU A 841 43.90 -8.61 20.25
CA LEU A 841 44.93 -9.42 20.90
C LEU A 841 44.40 -9.84 22.27
N VAL A 842 44.06 -11.12 22.42
CA VAL A 842 43.58 -11.67 23.70
C VAL A 842 44.76 -12.24 24.48
N THR A 843 45.04 -11.67 25.65
CA THR A 843 46.11 -12.16 26.54
C THR A 843 45.57 -13.27 27.44
N LEU A 844 46.18 -14.46 27.37
CA LEU A 844 45.84 -15.64 28.17
C LEU A 844 47.08 -16.06 28.96
N ALA A 845 46.93 -16.20 30.28
CA ALA A 845 47.97 -16.74 31.14
C ALA A 845 47.70 -18.23 31.40
N TRP A 846 48.62 -19.11 30.98
CA TRP A 846 48.55 -20.54 31.25
C TRP A 846 49.92 -21.02 31.77
N HIS A 847 49.95 -21.58 32.99
CA HIS A 847 51.13 -22.19 33.64
C HIS A 847 52.38 -21.29 33.58
N ASP A 848 52.30 -20.09 34.18
CA ASP A 848 53.38 -19.09 34.24
C ASP A 848 53.90 -18.58 32.88
N ARG A 849 53.16 -18.81 31.79
CA ARG A 849 53.43 -18.23 30.47
C ARG A 849 52.25 -17.44 29.95
N SER A 850 52.53 -16.25 29.42
CA SER A 850 51.56 -15.41 28.74
C SER A 850 51.57 -15.69 27.24
N TYR A 851 50.40 -16.05 26.71
CA TYR A 851 50.15 -16.20 25.28
C TYR A 851 49.28 -15.04 24.81
N SER A 852 49.52 -14.55 23.59
CA SER A 852 48.65 -13.56 22.96
C SER A 852 48.03 -14.16 21.70
N PHE A 853 46.71 -14.28 21.67
CA PHE A 853 45.98 -14.75 20.50
C PHE A 853 45.57 -13.55 19.63
N ASP A 854 46.07 -13.49 18.39
CA ASP A 854 45.67 -12.50 17.40
C ASP A 854 44.46 -13.03 16.62
N ILE A 855 43.28 -12.49 16.93
CA ILE A 855 42.03 -12.93 16.30
C ILE A 855 41.94 -12.58 14.82
N LYS A 856 42.66 -11.55 14.36
CA LYS A 856 42.64 -11.12 12.95
C LYS A 856 43.41 -12.09 12.07
N ARG A 857 44.52 -12.62 12.60
CA ARG A 857 45.37 -13.58 11.90
C ARG A 857 45.04 -15.02 12.25
N TRP A 858 44.28 -15.24 13.31
CA TRP A 858 44.00 -16.55 13.88
C TRP A 858 45.28 -17.29 14.28
N VAL A 859 46.25 -16.57 14.87
CA VAL A 859 47.57 -17.09 15.26
C VAL A 859 47.83 -16.82 16.74
N VAL A 860 48.40 -17.79 17.44
CA VAL A 860 48.93 -17.63 18.80
C VAL A 860 50.37 -17.13 18.70
N LEU A 861 50.63 -15.94 19.24
CA LEU A 861 51.96 -15.36 19.35
C LEU A 861 52.63 -15.88 20.63
N ASP A 862 53.75 -16.58 20.46
CA ASP A 862 54.60 -17.02 21.58
C ASP A 862 55.44 -15.85 22.10
N ALA A 863 55.61 -15.76 23.43
CA ALA A 863 56.30 -14.67 24.14
C ALA A 863 57.74 -14.43 23.64
N LYS A 864 58.34 -15.40 22.96
CA LYS A 864 59.73 -15.36 22.46
C LYS A 864 60.00 -14.41 21.29
N HIS A 865 58.99 -13.91 20.57
CA HIS A 865 59.19 -13.13 19.34
C HIS A 865 58.75 -11.65 19.40
N ASN A 866 58.89 -10.99 20.57
CA ASN A 866 58.97 -9.51 20.80
C ASN A 866 58.29 -9.06 22.12
N VAL A 867 58.20 -9.92 23.13
CA VAL A 867 57.51 -9.59 24.39
C VAL A 867 58.46 -9.82 25.57
N ARG A 868 59.08 -8.76 26.10
CA ARG A 868 59.73 -8.81 27.43
C ARG A 868 58.69 -8.45 28.49
N THR A 869 58.13 -9.46 29.14
CA THR A 869 57.34 -9.31 30.38
C THR A 869 58.24 -9.39 31.60
N HIS A 870 58.34 -8.31 32.37
CA HIS A 870 57.97 -8.26 33.81
C HIS A 870 58.31 -6.88 34.41
N GLU A 871 57.26 -6.09 34.71
CA GLU A 871 57.09 -5.33 35.98
C GLU A 871 55.83 -4.43 35.97
N ARG A 872 55.13 -4.28 34.84
CA ARG A 872 53.75 -3.75 34.80
C ARG A 872 52.93 -4.50 33.73
N THR A 873 51.61 -4.62 33.94
CA THR A 873 50.59 -5.31 33.11
C THR A 873 50.36 -4.61 31.75
N ALA A 874 51.41 -4.41 30.97
CA ALA A 874 51.36 -3.80 29.64
C ALA A 874 52.37 -4.44 28.68
N LEU A 875 51.92 -4.85 27.49
CA LEU A 875 52.80 -5.31 26.41
C LEU A 875 53.60 -4.13 25.83
N SER A 876 54.91 -4.32 25.66
CA SER A 876 55.83 -3.33 25.10
C SER A 876 56.19 -3.68 23.66
N PHE A 877 55.92 -2.75 22.72
CA PHE A 877 56.39 -2.87 21.34
C PHE A 877 57.71 -2.10 21.16
N GLU A 878 58.75 -2.75 20.62
CA GLU A 878 60.07 -2.17 20.40
C GLU A 878 60.09 -1.25 19.16
N ASN A 879 60.33 0.05 19.35
CA ASN A 879 60.48 0.99 18.23
C ASN A 879 61.89 0.90 17.64
N HIS A 880 62.02 0.55 16.36
CA HIS A 880 63.29 0.67 15.65
C HIS A 880 63.55 2.12 15.19
N CYS A 881 64.13 2.94 16.08
CA CYS A 881 64.67 4.25 15.74
C CYS A 881 66.13 4.12 15.28
N ARG A 882 66.42 4.33 13.99
CA ARG A 882 67.79 4.63 13.55
C ARG A 882 68.08 6.10 13.83
N VAL A 883 68.86 6.36 14.88
CA VAL A 883 69.52 7.65 15.10
C VAL A 883 70.64 7.76 14.07
N MET A 884 70.54 8.69 13.11
CA MET A 884 71.72 9.14 12.37
C MET A 884 72.39 10.23 13.21
N PRO A 885 73.66 10.08 13.62
CA PRO A 885 74.42 11.21 14.09
C PRO A 885 74.84 12.07 12.89
N ALA A 886 74.77 13.38 13.07
CA ALA A 886 75.44 14.32 12.18
C ALA A 886 76.96 14.09 12.21
N TRP A 887 77.58 14.30 11.05
CA TRP A 887 79.01 14.48 10.80
C TRP A 887 79.96 13.27 10.85
N GLY A 888 80.51 12.99 9.66
CA GLY A 888 81.95 12.79 9.43
C GLY A 888 82.65 11.66 10.15
N GLY A 889 82.86 10.53 9.47
CA GLY A 889 83.85 9.54 9.90
C GLY A 889 83.58 8.14 9.37
N LYS A 890 84.55 7.60 8.62
CA LYS A 890 84.58 6.24 8.08
C LYS A 890 84.26 5.18 9.15
N ILE A 891 83.42 4.20 8.82
CA ILE A 891 83.23 3.00 9.65
C ILE A 891 83.49 1.75 8.79
N ALA A 892 84.50 0.98 9.22
CA ALA A 892 84.83 -0.36 8.78
C ALA A 892 83.82 -1.39 9.36
N PRO A 893 83.68 -2.59 8.76
CA PRO A 893 82.65 -3.55 9.16
C PRO A 893 83.09 -4.35 10.39
N GLY A 894 82.24 -4.37 11.43
CA GLY A 894 82.35 -5.28 12.58
C GLY A 894 81.31 -6.39 12.47
N ASN A 895 81.78 -7.63 12.44
CA ASN A 895 80.98 -8.86 12.37
C ASN A 895 80.19 -9.11 13.66
N ASP A 896 78.88 -9.30 13.52
CA ASP A 896 78.10 -10.16 14.42
C ASP A 896 77.31 -11.16 13.56
N ALA A 897 77.35 -12.43 14.00
CA ALA A 897 77.15 -13.64 13.23
C ALA A 897 75.80 -13.72 12.48
N VAL A 898 75.90 -13.78 11.14
CA VAL A 898 74.81 -14.17 10.23
C VAL A 898 74.86 -15.68 10.05
N GLY A 899 73.85 -16.39 10.56
CA GLY A 899 73.55 -17.77 10.15
C GLY A 899 73.23 -17.82 8.64
N PRO A 900 73.36 -19.00 7.97
CA PRO A 900 73.58 -19.07 6.54
C PRO A 900 72.43 -18.46 5.74
N ILE A 901 72.80 -17.56 4.84
CA ILE A 901 71.95 -16.94 3.81
C ILE A 901 71.51 -18.04 2.84
N ILE A 902 70.30 -18.58 3.03
CA ILE A 902 69.58 -19.25 1.93
C ILE A 902 68.86 -18.18 1.12
N SER A 903 69.50 -17.82 0.01
CA SER A 903 68.99 -17.15 -1.20
C SER A 903 68.11 -15.89 -1.02
N GLN A 904 68.54 -14.77 -1.61
CA GLN A 904 67.72 -13.56 -1.78
C GLN A 904 66.72 -13.65 -2.97
N GLN A 905 66.61 -14.81 -3.63
CA GLN A 905 65.69 -15.04 -4.76
C GLN A 905 64.22 -15.47 -4.41
N PRO A 906 63.83 -15.93 -3.21
CA PRO A 906 62.45 -16.34 -2.97
C PRO A 906 61.55 -15.14 -2.64
N ARG A 907 62.09 -13.95 -2.33
CA ARG A 907 61.27 -12.78 -1.97
C ARG A 907 60.39 -12.28 -3.11
N ARG A 908 60.89 -12.22 -4.36
CA ARG A 908 60.05 -11.82 -5.52
C ARG A 908 59.00 -12.88 -5.86
N ARG A 909 59.33 -14.17 -5.75
CA ARG A 909 58.39 -15.27 -5.99
C ARG A 909 57.28 -15.32 -4.94
N ILE A 910 57.62 -15.12 -3.66
CA ILE A 910 56.65 -15.06 -2.56
C ILE A 910 55.76 -13.82 -2.68
N VAL A 911 56.30 -12.65 -3.05
CA VAL A 911 55.50 -11.45 -3.30
C VAL A 911 54.59 -11.64 -4.52
N ALA A 912 55.09 -12.22 -5.61
CA ALA A 912 54.28 -12.54 -6.79
C ALA A 912 53.18 -13.55 -6.46
N LEU A 913 53.49 -14.62 -5.72
CA LEU A 913 52.51 -15.58 -5.21
C LEU A 913 51.47 -14.90 -4.30
N GLY A 914 51.88 -13.96 -3.45
CA GLY A 914 50.98 -13.17 -2.61
C GLY A 914 50.05 -12.27 -3.42
N VAL A 915 50.56 -11.62 -4.47
CA VAL A 915 49.74 -10.82 -5.40
C VAL A 915 48.77 -11.71 -6.19
N VAL A 916 49.23 -12.85 -6.69
CA VAL A 916 48.39 -13.84 -7.37
C VAL A 916 47.32 -14.39 -6.43
N TYR A 917 47.66 -14.68 -5.17
CA TYR A 917 46.68 -15.07 -4.15
C TYR A 917 45.63 -13.98 -3.90
N MET A 918 46.04 -12.70 -3.78
CA MET A 918 45.09 -11.58 -3.65
C MET A 918 44.21 -11.41 -4.88
N LEU A 919 44.74 -11.59 -6.09
CA LEU A 919 43.95 -11.56 -7.33
C LEU A 919 42.97 -12.73 -7.40
N LEU A 920 43.41 -13.96 -7.08
CA LEU A 920 42.56 -15.14 -7.08
C LEU A 920 41.45 -15.06 -6.03
N THR A 921 41.75 -14.53 -4.84
CA THR A 921 40.73 -14.29 -3.80
C THR A 921 39.74 -13.21 -4.24
N ALA A 922 40.20 -12.11 -4.84
CA ALA A 922 39.31 -11.08 -5.39
C ALA A 922 38.42 -11.61 -6.53
N VAL A 923 39.00 -12.36 -7.48
CA VAL A 923 38.25 -13.02 -8.57
C VAL A 923 37.29 -14.06 -8.03
N GLY A 924 37.70 -14.84 -7.03
CA GLY A 924 36.84 -15.80 -6.34
C GLY A 924 35.63 -15.13 -5.68
N SER A 925 35.84 -14.01 -4.99
CA SER A 925 34.74 -13.23 -4.40
C SER A 925 33.80 -12.64 -5.47
N LEU A 926 34.33 -12.07 -6.55
CA LEU A 926 33.51 -11.54 -7.65
C LEU A 926 32.73 -12.66 -8.36
N SER A 927 33.37 -13.81 -8.57
CA SER A 927 32.74 -14.98 -9.18
C SER A 927 31.63 -15.54 -8.30
N TYR A 928 31.84 -15.60 -6.98
CA TYR A 928 30.80 -16.00 -6.03
C TYR A 928 29.56 -15.09 -6.11
N ILE A 929 29.75 -13.77 -6.16
CA ILE A 929 28.63 -12.82 -6.32
C ILE A 929 27.92 -13.08 -7.65
N SER A 930 28.67 -13.15 -8.76
CA SER A 930 28.08 -13.38 -10.09
C SER A 930 27.26 -14.68 -10.15
N VAL A 931 27.79 -15.80 -9.65
CA VAL A 931 27.10 -17.09 -9.64
C VAL A 931 25.90 -17.09 -8.69
N SER A 932 25.99 -16.40 -7.55
CA SER A 932 24.90 -16.35 -6.57
C SER A 932 23.78 -15.39 -6.93
N THR A 933 23.99 -14.42 -7.84
CA THR A 933 22.95 -13.46 -8.26
C THR A 933 21.64 -14.11 -8.71
N VAL A 934 21.71 -15.22 -9.45
CA VAL A 934 20.52 -15.91 -9.97
C VAL A 934 19.71 -16.56 -8.85
N ASN A 935 20.40 -17.11 -7.84
CA ASN A 935 19.74 -17.69 -6.66
C ASN A 935 19.22 -16.58 -5.74
N PHE A 936 19.96 -15.49 -5.52
CA PHE A 936 19.55 -14.36 -4.71
C PHE A 936 18.58 -13.38 -5.40
N ALA A 937 18.04 -13.75 -6.57
CA ALA A 937 17.11 -12.91 -7.32
C ALA A 937 15.70 -12.86 -6.69
N ASN A 938 15.37 -13.78 -5.79
CA ASN A 938 14.10 -13.83 -5.07
C ASN A 938 14.27 -14.42 -3.67
N ASP A 939 13.26 -14.21 -2.83
CA ASP A 939 13.26 -14.61 -1.41
C ASP A 939 13.21 -16.14 -1.21
N PHE A 940 12.86 -16.92 -2.24
CA PHE A 940 12.90 -18.38 -2.21
C PHE A 940 14.29 -18.96 -2.45
N TYR A 941 15.27 -18.13 -2.80
CA TYR A 941 16.58 -18.58 -3.27
C TYR A 941 16.50 -19.48 -4.52
N TRP A 942 15.46 -19.30 -5.34
CA TRP A 942 15.16 -20.16 -6.48
C TRP A 942 15.62 -19.53 -7.79
N ALA A 943 16.68 -20.06 -8.40
CA ALA A 943 17.15 -19.61 -9.70
C ALA A 943 16.02 -19.47 -10.74
N THR A 944 15.95 -18.30 -11.40
CA THR A 944 15.04 -17.99 -12.54
C THR A 944 13.53 -17.99 -12.26
N PHE A 945 13.11 -18.07 -10.99
CA PHE A 945 11.70 -17.97 -10.63
C PHE A 945 11.09 -16.64 -11.09
N ASN A 946 9.91 -16.68 -11.72
CA ASN A 946 9.17 -15.50 -12.15
C ASN A 946 7.70 -15.57 -11.72
N MET A 947 7.10 -14.40 -11.47
CA MET A 947 5.71 -14.29 -11.03
C MET A 947 4.70 -14.50 -12.17
N THR A 948 5.11 -14.30 -13.42
CA THR A 948 4.20 -14.38 -14.58
C THR A 948 4.04 -15.79 -15.12
N GLY A 949 5.08 -16.64 -15.01
CA GLY A 949 5.07 -18.01 -15.53
C GLY A 949 5.08 -19.06 -14.42
N HIS A 950 6.17 -19.14 -13.65
CA HIS A 950 6.37 -20.16 -12.61
C HIS A 950 5.30 -20.08 -11.53
N HIS A 951 5.02 -18.89 -11.01
CA HIS A 951 3.98 -18.72 -9.99
C HIS A 951 2.60 -19.14 -10.52
N VAL A 952 2.23 -18.73 -11.75
CA VAL A 952 0.95 -19.09 -12.35
C VAL A 952 0.86 -20.60 -12.58
N ALA A 953 1.91 -21.22 -13.12
CA ALA A 953 1.96 -22.67 -13.34
C ALA A 953 1.80 -23.47 -12.04
N ILE A 954 2.48 -23.04 -10.97
CA ILE A 954 2.39 -23.69 -9.65
C ILE A 954 0.98 -23.47 -9.07
N ALA A 955 0.44 -22.26 -9.13
CA ALA A 955 -0.88 -21.93 -8.61
C ALA A 955 -2.00 -22.70 -9.34
N ASP A 956 -1.95 -22.75 -10.67
CA ASP A 956 -2.89 -23.51 -11.50
C ASP A 956 -2.80 -25.01 -11.19
N TRP A 957 -1.58 -25.54 -11.06
CA TRP A 957 -1.37 -26.93 -10.67
C TRP A 957 -1.99 -27.23 -9.29
N PHE A 958 -1.80 -26.35 -8.31
CA PHE A 958 -2.44 -26.53 -6.99
C PHE A 958 -3.96 -26.43 -7.09
N ASN A 959 -4.51 -25.44 -7.80
CA ASN A 959 -5.95 -25.30 -8.00
C ASN A 959 -6.57 -26.55 -8.66
N GLU A 960 -5.88 -27.11 -9.65
CA GLU A 960 -6.29 -28.36 -10.29
C GLU A 960 -6.27 -29.54 -9.31
N ASN A 961 -5.16 -29.74 -8.58
CA ASN A 961 -5.05 -30.89 -7.67
C ASN A 961 -5.99 -30.79 -6.46
N VAL A 962 -6.25 -29.57 -5.97
CA VAL A 962 -7.26 -29.31 -4.94
C VAL A 962 -8.66 -29.63 -5.47
N MET A 963 -8.99 -29.21 -6.69
CA MET A 963 -10.26 -29.58 -7.33
C MET A 963 -10.39 -31.09 -7.54
N LEU A 964 -9.28 -31.78 -7.82
CA LEU A 964 -9.26 -33.24 -7.96
C LEU A 964 -9.20 -33.99 -6.61
N SER A 965 -9.17 -33.27 -5.49
CA SER A 965 -9.06 -33.82 -4.13
C SER A 965 -7.91 -34.83 -3.97
N ARG A 966 -6.79 -34.58 -4.66
CA ARG A 966 -5.62 -35.46 -4.61
C ARG A 966 -4.84 -35.22 -3.32
N ASN A 967 -4.63 -36.27 -2.54
CA ASN A 967 -3.75 -36.21 -1.36
C ASN A 967 -2.32 -36.59 -1.76
N LEU A 968 -1.41 -35.62 -1.75
CA LEU A 968 -0.01 -35.78 -2.13
C LEU A 968 0.88 -35.44 -0.93
N SER A 969 1.58 -36.43 -0.37
CA SER A 969 2.41 -36.24 0.82
C SER A 969 3.88 -35.87 0.52
N ALA A 970 4.34 -36.12 -0.71
CA ALA A 970 5.60 -35.60 -1.26
C ALA A 970 5.58 -35.79 -2.78
N PHE A 971 5.80 -34.72 -3.55
CA PHE A 971 5.88 -34.77 -5.00
C PHE A 971 6.97 -33.82 -5.49
N ARG A 972 7.50 -34.12 -6.68
CA ARG A 972 8.44 -33.27 -7.37
C ARG A 972 7.71 -32.52 -8.49
N LEU A 973 7.76 -31.18 -8.45
CA LEU A 973 7.12 -30.31 -9.45
C LEU A 973 7.68 -30.52 -10.86
N ASP A 974 8.91 -31.03 -10.99
CA ASP A 974 9.59 -31.28 -12.27
C ASP A 974 9.30 -32.67 -12.87
N GLU A 975 8.39 -33.45 -12.29
CA GLU A 975 7.99 -34.74 -12.88
C GLU A 975 7.18 -34.53 -14.17
N PRO A 976 7.47 -35.27 -15.25
CA PRO A 976 6.77 -35.12 -16.53
C PRO A 976 5.25 -35.28 -16.47
N ARG A 977 4.71 -36.01 -15.48
CA ARG A 977 3.26 -36.18 -15.29
C ARG A 977 2.53 -34.89 -14.89
N TRP A 978 3.26 -33.85 -14.49
CA TRP A 978 2.72 -32.54 -14.13
C TRP A 978 2.87 -31.50 -15.24
N SER A 979 3.42 -31.87 -16.40
CA SER A 979 3.49 -30.96 -17.54
C SER A 979 2.10 -30.71 -18.12
N SER A 980 1.75 -29.44 -18.33
CA SER A 980 0.57 -29.05 -19.10
C SER A 980 0.95 -28.78 -20.55
N MET A 981 0.13 -29.25 -21.49
CA MET A 981 0.25 -28.91 -22.92
C MET A 981 -0.78 -27.85 -23.34
N ASP A 982 -1.74 -27.52 -22.47
CA ASP A 982 -2.88 -26.67 -22.81
C ASP A 982 -2.60 -25.17 -22.64
N THR A 983 -1.56 -24.83 -21.87
CA THR A 983 -1.24 -23.44 -21.52
C THR A 983 0.23 -23.16 -21.79
N ASP A 984 0.50 -22.15 -22.63
CA ASP A 984 1.85 -21.60 -22.81
C ASP A 984 2.19 -20.67 -21.64
N PHE A 985 3.04 -21.14 -20.72
CA PHE A 985 3.45 -20.39 -19.53
C PHE A 985 4.51 -19.30 -19.79
N SER A 986 4.85 -19.03 -21.06
CA SER A 986 5.77 -17.94 -21.43
C SER A 986 5.10 -16.57 -21.57
N GLY A 987 3.76 -16.50 -21.59
CA GLY A 987 2.99 -15.27 -21.76
C GLY A 987 3.08 -14.29 -20.57
N PRO A 988 3.28 -12.98 -20.80
CA PRO A 988 3.37 -12.00 -19.71
C PRO A 988 2.02 -11.65 -19.05
N THR A 989 0.89 -12.04 -19.66
CA THR A 989 -0.48 -11.70 -19.23
C THR A 989 -1.26 -12.91 -18.67
N LEU A 990 -0.56 -13.99 -18.31
CA LEU A 990 -1.19 -15.18 -17.76
C LEU A 990 -1.85 -14.88 -16.42
N GLN A 991 -3.02 -15.48 -16.19
CA GLN A 991 -3.77 -15.35 -14.95
C GLN A 991 -3.94 -16.72 -14.31
N VAL A 992 -3.91 -16.75 -12.98
CA VAL A 992 -4.23 -17.96 -12.21
C VAL A 992 -5.68 -18.35 -12.46
N ARG A 993 -5.90 -19.58 -12.89
CA ARG A 993 -7.21 -20.17 -13.14
C ARG A 993 -7.61 -21.02 -11.94
N SER A 994 -8.84 -20.82 -11.47
CA SER A 994 -9.48 -21.70 -10.49
C SER A 994 -10.86 -22.11 -11.01
N SER A 995 -11.28 -23.34 -10.70
CA SER A 995 -12.61 -23.80 -11.07
C SER A 995 -13.66 -23.03 -10.25
N PRO A 996 -14.69 -22.43 -10.88
CA PRO A 996 -15.77 -21.77 -10.14
C PRO A 996 -16.55 -22.75 -9.25
N TRP A 997 -16.42 -24.06 -9.51
CA TRP A 997 -17.07 -25.13 -8.74
C TRP A 997 -16.27 -25.58 -7.52
N LEU A 998 -15.05 -25.10 -7.33
CA LEU A 998 -14.20 -25.53 -6.21
C LEU A 998 -14.83 -25.17 -4.86
N ALA A 999 -15.26 -23.91 -4.69
CA ALA A 999 -15.87 -23.46 -3.43
C ALA A 999 -17.21 -24.17 -3.14
N PRO A 1000 -18.17 -24.25 -4.08
CA PRO A 1000 -19.38 -25.05 -3.90
C PRO A 1000 -19.09 -26.51 -3.55
N ARG A 1001 -18.12 -27.14 -4.24
CA ARG A 1001 -17.72 -28.51 -3.96
C ARG A 1001 -17.18 -28.68 -2.54
N LEU A 1002 -16.27 -27.80 -2.11
CA LEU A 1002 -15.76 -27.84 -0.74
C LEU A 1002 -16.89 -27.68 0.29
N GLN A 1003 -17.85 -26.79 0.04
CA GLN A 1003 -19.01 -26.59 0.90
C GLN A 1003 -19.90 -27.83 1.00
N PHE A 1004 -20.21 -28.48 -0.13
CA PHE A 1004 -21.13 -29.62 -0.19
C PHE A 1004 -20.49 -30.99 0.06
N GLU A 1005 -19.18 -31.13 -0.10
CA GLU A 1005 -18.49 -32.41 0.07
C GLU A 1005 -17.57 -32.42 1.29
N ALA A 1006 -16.67 -31.44 1.42
CA ALA A 1006 -15.58 -31.46 2.40
C ALA A 1006 -15.93 -30.82 3.75
N LEU A 1007 -16.76 -29.76 3.75
CA LEU A 1007 -17.14 -28.98 4.92
C LEU A 1007 -18.46 -29.46 5.57
N THR A 1008 -18.97 -30.62 5.16
CA THR A 1008 -20.18 -31.25 5.73
C THR A 1008 -19.92 -31.98 7.04
N GLY A 1009 -18.65 -32.13 7.44
CA GLY A 1009 -18.28 -32.78 8.69
C GLY A 1009 -18.81 -32.04 9.93
N VAL A 1010 -19.14 -32.80 10.98
CA VAL A 1010 -19.70 -32.26 12.24
C VAL A 1010 -18.77 -31.22 12.89
N LEU A 1011 -17.45 -31.44 12.86
CA LEU A 1011 -16.49 -30.51 13.45
C LEU A 1011 -16.45 -29.14 12.72
N PRO A 1012 -16.23 -29.09 11.38
CA PRO A 1012 -16.36 -27.85 10.61
C PRO A 1012 -17.72 -27.17 10.80
N ALA A 1013 -18.82 -27.94 10.81
CA ALA A 1013 -20.16 -27.39 11.02
C ALA A 1013 -20.30 -26.73 12.40
N ILE A 1014 -19.83 -27.36 13.48
CA ILE A 1014 -19.83 -26.77 14.83
C ILE A 1014 -18.97 -25.51 14.90
N GLN A 1015 -17.78 -25.53 14.28
CA GLN A 1015 -16.90 -24.36 14.23
C GLN A 1015 -17.56 -23.21 13.47
N GLY A 1016 -18.15 -23.47 12.31
CA GLY A 1016 -18.90 -22.50 11.52
C GLY A 1016 -20.09 -21.93 12.28
N LEU A 1017 -20.89 -22.78 12.93
CA LEU A 1017 -22.03 -22.36 13.75
C LEU A 1017 -21.62 -21.46 14.93
N ARG A 1018 -20.48 -21.74 15.58
CA ARG A 1018 -19.97 -20.93 16.70
C ARG A 1018 -19.37 -19.59 16.27
N GLN A 1019 -18.84 -19.50 15.05
CA GLN A 1019 -18.28 -18.27 14.50
C GLN A 1019 -19.35 -17.41 13.80
N SER A 1020 -20.46 -18.02 13.40
CA SER A 1020 -21.56 -17.33 12.73
C SER A 1020 -22.30 -16.40 13.69
N ASN A 1021 -22.72 -15.25 13.19
CA ASN A 1021 -23.59 -14.34 13.94
C ASN A 1021 -24.90 -15.08 14.30
N PRO A 1022 -25.30 -15.16 15.58
CA PRO A 1022 -26.51 -15.85 16.01
C PRO A 1022 -27.78 -15.36 15.29
N CYS A 1023 -27.84 -14.08 14.92
CA CYS A 1023 -28.96 -13.48 14.20
C CYS A 1023 -29.12 -14.03 12.77
N LEU A 1024 -28.07 -14.64 12.21
CA LEU A 1024 -28.08 -15.26 10.89
C LEU A 1024 -28.46 -16.75 10.93
N GLY A 1025 -28.63 -17.33 12.12
CA GLY A 1025 -29.03 -18.72 12.30
C GLY A 1025 -30.25 -19.15 11.48
N PRO A 1026 -31.35 -18.37 11.43
CA PRO A 1026 -32.53 -18.71 10.63
C PRO A 1026 -32.28 -18.79 9.11
N TRP A 1027 -31.17 -18.21 8.63
CA TRP A 1027 -30.82 -18.17 7.20
C TRP A 1027 -29.84 -19.29 6.80
N ILE A 1028 -29.46 -20.17 7.74
CA ILE A 1028 -28.67 -21.35 7.41
C ILE A 1028 -29.54 -22.27 6.58
N MET A 1029 -29.10 -22.52 5.34
CA MET A 1029 -29.83 -23.31 4.36
C MET A 1029 -29.81 -24.82 4.70
N THR A 1030 -30.51 -25.19 5.77
CA THR A 1030 -30.73 -26.56 6.21
C THR A 1030 -32.15 -26.70 6.75
N GLN A 1031 -32.76 -27.86 6.55
CA GLN A 1031 -34.03 -28.18 7.21
C GLN A 1031 -33.75 -28.54 8.66
N TYR A 1032 -34.39 -27.82 9.59
CA TYR A 1032 -34.35 -28.14 11.01
C TYR A 1032 -35.45 -29.15 11.30
N CYS A 1033 -35.07 -30.40 11.56
CA CYS A 1033 -36.05 -31.47 11.83
C CYS A 1033 -36.38 -31.64 13.32
N TRP A 1034 -35.48 -31.21 14.21
CA TRP A 1034 -35.59 -31.42 15.66
C TRP A 1034 -35.07 -30.20 16.41
N VAL A 1035 -35.73 -29.82 17.51
CA VAL A 1035 -35.29 -28.74 18.40
C VAL A 1035 -34.14 -29.20 19.31
N ASP A 1036 -34.13 -30.48 19.69
CA ASP A 1036 -33.19 -31.06 20.65
C ASP A 1036 -32.49 -32.32 20.12
N PHE A 1037 -31.29 -32.61 20.64
CA PHE A 1037 -30.54 -33.81 20.27
C PHE A 1037 -31.21 -35.12 20.71
N GLY A 1038 -32.09 -35.07 21.72
CA GLY A 1038 -32.89 -36.21 22.17
C GLY A 1038 -34.08 -36.52 21.27
N ARG A 1039 -34.31 -35.72 20.22
CA ARG A 1039 -35.43 -35.85 19.26
C ARG A 1039 -36.79 -35.90 19.96
N GLN A 1040 -36.96 -35.16 21.05
CA GLN A 1040 -38.23 -35.09 21.76
C GLN A 1040 -39.21 -34.15 21.07
N TRP A 1041 -38.70 -33.11 20.39
CA TRP A 1041 -39.51 -32.07 19.77
C TRP A 1041 -39.22 -31.98 18.26
N PRO A 1042 -40.07 -32.58 17.40
CA PRO A 1042 -39.98 -32.40 15.95
C PRO A 1042 -40.43 -30.99 15.56
N MET A 1043 -39.82 -30.43 14.51
CA MET A 1043 -40.22 -29.15 13.89
C MET A 1043 -41.11 -29.34 12.68
#